data_AF-A0A2T1KKS8-F1
#
_entry.id   AF-A0A2T1KKS8-F1
#
_cell.length_a   1.000
_cell.length_b   1.000
_cell.length_c   1.000
_cell.angle_alpha   90.00
_cell.angle_beta   90.00
_cell.angle_gamma   90.00
#
_symmetry.space_group_name_H-M   'P 1'
#
loop_
_entity.id
_entity.type
_entity.pdbx_description
1 polymer ?
#
loop_
_entity_poly.entity_id
_entity_poly.type
_entity_poly.pdbx_seq_one_letter_code
_entity_poly.pdbx_strand_id
1 'polypeptide(L)'
;MTGQNGVFFDDAQLCVDQVIERVGKQITLGLPLGLGKPLRFANALYERAKSDPEIQLHIVTALSLLAPQGGSSLEKRFLDPFVRRLYGSIPELAYARDVMANRLPANVRVSEFFFKAGSYLNNRSQQQNYVCTNYTHAVRDLMAQGVNVVGQLVAPGEPHGYPGMVSLSCNPDLSLDILPELRAREQQGVPVATVAEVNTKLPWFGHDAAIAADQFDMFLASADTEYPLFSAPQMAISPADHLIGFYASSLLKDGGTLQVGIGALGASLVHNAILRHKHNDEWRAVYDHLDVASRFPVAEACGGTGRFEEGLYGCSEMMVDGFLYLLQEGILKREVFDDADLQDLINRTLISQTPSLMMLDTLVQEGIIASPLRARDLRWLVKYGILKDSVELKGGCLHFGEGSVADADLSLEQTRELLEREGLGDRLRGGILMHGGFYVGPEAFYQALRELPPEQRDKICMTSVNFINHLYDHRFGNQRLKAAQRVHGRFINSTMMYTINGAAVSDGLDDGRVVSGVGGQYNFVSMAHELPGARSILALRATRVSGGEVVSNIVFNYAHCTIARHLRDIVITEYGIADLRGQPDEEVILRLIRIADSRFQAGLLKQAKKAGKVRADFRLPPEWQGNTPSSVRTALSFAGEGDWFPPFPFGRDFTDEELRLGKALKGLKAGTATPRGKLVTLLQALKVKDESGRYAALIERMGLTNPGDMKARLDRKLVIYGLQQLDPKPTEDEKSSDAS
;
A
#
# COMPACT_ATOMS: atom_id res chain seq x y z
N MET A 1 -1.78 42.65 -3.10
CA MET A 1 -1.76 42.42 -4.55
C MET A 1 -2.35 41.05 -4.77
N THR A 2 -3.46 40.93 -5.48
CA THR A 2 -4.05 39.64 -5.89
C THR A 2 -3.05 38.96 -6.83
N GLY A 3 -2.36 37.93 -6.34
CA GLY A 3 -1.30 37.24 -7.07
C GLY A 3 -1.82 36.58 -8.34
N GLN A 4 -1.03 36.63 -9.40
CA GLN A 4 -1.28 35.84 -10.61
C GLN A 4 -1.11 34.35 -10.24
N ASN A 5 -2.17 33.56 -10.32
CA ASN A 5 -2.07 32.11 -10.22
C ASN A 5 -1.53 31.55 -11.55
N GLY A 6 -0.83 30.41 -11.49
CA GLY A 6 -0.32 29.75 -12.69
C GLY A 6 0.93 30.38 -13.31
N VAL A 7 1.82 30.97 -12.51
CA VAL A 7 3.11 31.48 -13.01
C VAL A 7 4.09 30.32 -13.22
N PHE A 8 4.66 30.20 -14.41
CA PHE A 8 5.64 29.16 -14.75
C PHE A 8 7.07 29.63 -14.55
N PHE A 9 7.89 28.76 -13.97
CA PHE A 9 9.32 28.91 -13.76
C PHE A 9 10.06 27.71 -14.36
N ASP A 10 11.13 27.99 -15.09
CA ASP A 10 12.09 26.99 -15.58
C ASP A 10 13.28 26.80 -14.63
N ASP A 11 13.43 27.70 -13.65
CA ASP A 11 14.48 27.69 -12.64
C ASP A 11 13.90 27.57 -11.21
N ALA A 12 14.42 26.61 -10.45
CA ALA A 12 13.93 26.32 -9.11
C ALA A 12 14.27 27.42 -8.07
N GLN A 13 15.38 28.15 -8.26
CA GLN A 13 15.75 29.26 -7.38
C GLN A 13 14.82 30.47 -7.58
N LEU A 14 14.47 30.79 -8.83
CA LEU A 14 13.49 31.85 -9.13
C LEU A 14 12.10 31.51 -8.59
N CYS A 15 11.69 30.25 -8.68
CA CYS A 15 10.46 29.78 -8.05
C CYS A 15 10.49 29.97 -6.52
N VAL A 16 11.61 29.63 -5.87
CA VAL A 16 11.82 29.85 -4.43
C VAL A 16 11.83 31.34 -4.06
N ASP A 17 12.40 32.21 -4.89
CA ASP A 17 12.36 33.67 -4.68
C ASP A 17 10.92 34.17 -4.63
N GLN A 18 10.08 33.71 -5.56
CA GLN A 18 8.66 34.09 -5.60
C GLN A 18 7.89 33.56 -4.38
N VAL A 19 8.21 32.35 -3.90
CA VAL A 19 7.63 31.81 -2.66
C VAL A 19 8.00 32.70 -1.47
N ILE A 20 9.28 33.03 -1.31
CA ILE A 20 9.76 33.85 -0.18
C ILE A 20 9.19 35.27 -0.26
N GLU A 21 9.07 35.87 -1.44
CA GLU A 21 8.40 37.16 -1.62
C GLU A 21 6.94 37.10 -1.16
N ARG A 22 6.24 36.00 -1.46
CA ARG A 22 4.83 35.83 -1.12
C ARG A 22 4.60 35.55 0.37
N VAL A 23 5.35 34.63 0.96
CA VAL A 23 5.09 34.16 2.35
C VAL A 23 6.07 34.67 3.40
N GLY A 24 7.14 35.36 2.98
CA GLY A 24 8.21 35.80 3.85
C GLY A 24 9.18 34.67 4.25
N LYS A 25 9.98 34.93 5.29
CA LYS A 25 11.05 34.04 5.77
C LYS A 25 10.62 33.02 6.83
N GLN A 26 9.32 32.96 7.18
CA GLN A 26 8.77 31.97 8.11
C GLN A 26 7.97 30.95 7.31
N ILE A 27 8.59 29.82 7.01
CA ILE A 27 8.07 28.85 6.04
C ILE A 27 7.83 27.52 6.74
N THR A 28 6.56 27.12 6.80
CA THR A 28 6.17 25.75 7.13
C THR A 28 5.71 25.06 5.85
N LEU A 29 6.61 24.24 5.32
CA LEU A 29 6.44 23.51 4.06
C LEU A 29 5.76 22.17 4.30
N GLY A 30 4.56 22.00 3.77
CA GLY A 30 3.90 20.71 3.63
C GLY A 30 4.36 19.98 2.37
N LEU A 31 4.80 18.72 2.51
CA LEU A 31 5.13 17.85 1.39
C LEU A 31 4.30 16.54 1.43
N PRO A 32 3.87 16.04 0.26
CA PRO A 32 3.16 14.76 0.15
C PRO A 32 4.00 13.60 0.68
N LEU A 33 3.32 12.53 1.07
CA LEU A 33 3.99 11.33 1.55
C LEU A 33 4.56 10.49 0.39
N GLY A 34 5.73 9.87 0.56
CA GLY A 34 6.31 9.06 -0.50
C GLY A 34 6.68 9.83 -1.78
N LEU A 35 6.11 9.41 -2.91
CA LEU A 35 6.55 9.71 -4.29
C LEU A 35 6.17 11.12 -4.78
N GLY A 36 5.07 11.69 -4.32
CA GLY A 36 4.53 12.97 -4.80
C GLY A 36 5.29 14.23 -4.37
N LYS A 37 6.49 14.09 -3.82
CA LYS A 37 7.30 15.24 -3.39
C LYS A 37 7.96 15.93 -4.59
N PRO A 38 7.84 17.26 -4.74
CA PRO A 38 8.55 18.00 -5.79
C PRO A 38 10.04 18.12 -5.42
N LEU A 39 10.87 17.23 -5.97
CA LEU A 39 12.25 17.05 -5.50
C LEU A 39 13.13 18.27 -5.79
N ARG A 40 12.98 18.91 -6.95
CA ARG A 40 13.80 20.08 -7.33
C ARG A 40 13.43 21.29 -6.51
N PHE A 41 12.13 21.57 -6.36
CA PHE A 41 11.64 22.67 -5.55
C PHE A 41 12.03 22.51 -4.08
N ALA A 42 11.77 21.34 -3.47
CA ALA A 42 12.08 21.10 -2.06
C ALA A 42 13.58 21.25 -1.76
N ASN A 43 14.44 20.77 -2.67
CA ASN A 43 15.89 20.94 -2.53
C ASN A 43 16.32 22.39 -2.69
N ALA A 44 15.77 23.13 -3.65
CA ALA A 44 16.08 24.54 -3.85
C ALA A 44 15.73 25.38 -2.61
N LEU A 45 14.55 25.15 -2.02
CA LEU A 45 14.11 25.84 -0.81
C LEU A 45 14.97 25.46 0.41
N TYR A 46 15.33 24.19 0.55
CA TYR A 46 16.22 23.73 1.62
C TYR A 46 17.62 24.32 1.51
N GLU A 47 18.22 24.33 0.32
CA GLU A 47 19.53 24.96 0.11
C GLU A 47 19.48 26.48 0.32
N ARG A 48 18.36 27.13 0.02
CA ARG A 48 18.15 28.54 0.36
C ARG A 48 18.12 28.78 1.87
N ALA A 49 17.39 27.95 2.62
CA ALA A 49 17.38 28.03 4.08
C ALA A 49 18.76 27.73 4.69
N LYS A 50 19.58 26.89 4.05
CA LYS A 50 20.97 26.63 4.46
C LYS A 50 21.87 27.85 4.28
N SER A 51 21.67 28.62 3.22
CA SER A 51 22.52 29.77 2.90
C SER A 51 22.06 31.07 3.60
N ASP A 52 20.77 31.21 3.89
CA ASP A 52 20.20 32.34 4.62
C ASP A 52 19.58 31.90 5.98
N PRO A 53 20.27 32.11 7.11
CA PRO A 53 19.79 31.73 8.43
C PRO A 53 18.59 32.56 8.93
N GLU A 54 18.23 33.66 8.26
CA GLU A 54 17.00 34.40 8.58
C GLU A 54 15.74 33.64 8.15
N ILE A 55 15.87 32.67 7.23
CA ILE A 55 14.78 31.79 6.82
C ILE A 55 14.60 30.70 7.88
N GLN A 56 13.45 30.72 8.56
CA GLN A 56 13.03 29.61 9.41
C GLN A 56 12.21 28.64 8.59
N LEU A 57 12.74 27.44 8.35
CA LEU A 57 12.10 26.42 7.54
C LEU A 57 11.69 25.24 8.41
N HIS A 58 10.39 24.96 8.48
CA HIS A 58 9.84 23.74 9.04
C HIS A 58 9.25 22.88 7.93
N ILE A 59 9.84 21.72 7.66
CA ILE A 59 9.30 20.74 6.71
C ILE A 59 8.43 19.76 7.48
N VAL A 60 7.17 19.61 7.07
CA VAL A 60 6.23 18.64 7.62
C VAL A 60 5.78 17.69 6.52
N THR A 61 5.99 16.39 6.72
CA THR A 61 5.84 15.39 5.66
C THR A 61 5.59 13.99 6.23
N ALA A 62 5.54 12.98 5.36
CA ALA A 62 5.70 11.58 5.73
C ALA A 62 6.55 10.84 4.69
N LEU A 63 7.20 9.75 5.12
CA LEU A 63 7.92 8.80 4.28
C LEU A 63 8.85 9.49 3.27
N SER A 64 9.98 10.00 3.74
CA SER A 64 11.04 10.53 2.87
C SER A 64 11.78 9.39 2.14
N LEU A 65 11.62 9.32 0.82
CA LEU A 65 12.25 8.28 -0.01
C LEU A 65 13.72 8.65 -0.29
N LEU A 66 14.63 7.76 0.13
CA LEU A 66 16.07 7.90 -0.07
C LEU A 66 16.62 6.60 -0.64
N ALA A 67 17.57 6.70 -1.57
CA ALA A 67 18.26 5.52 -2.06
C ALA A 67 18.99 4.82 -0.91
N PRO A 68 18.96 3.48 -0.83
CA PRO A 68 19.65 2.75 0.22
C PRO A 68 21.18 2.97 0.12
N GLN A 69 21.86 2.96 1.27
CA GLN A 69 23.32 3.06 1.33
C GLN A 69 23.87 1.91 2.18
N GLY A 70 24.98 1.31 1.74
CA GLY A 70 25.65 0.25 2.49
C GLY A 70 26.37 0.79 3.74
N GLY A 71 26.16 0.15 4.88
CA GLY A 71 26.82 0.50 6.15
C GLY A 71 28.25 -0.05 6.25
N SER A 72 28.54 -1.17 5.57
CA SER A 72 29.86 -1.81 5.52
C SER A 72 30.46 -1.82 4.11
N SER A 73 31.75 -2.18 4.01
CA SER A 73 32.46 -2.30 2.73
C SER A 73 31.77 -3.28 1.77
N LEU A 74 31.38 -4.46 2.28
CA LEU A 74 30.65 -5.47 1.50
C LEU A 74 29.26 -5.01 1.10
N GLU A 75 28.51 -4.39 2.03
CA GLU A 75 27.18 -3.86 1.71
C GLU A 75 27.26 -2.77 0.64
N LYS A 76 28.27 -1.88 0.66
CA LYS A 76 28.48 -0.87 -0.39
C LYS A 76 28.79 -1.50 -1.74
N ARG A 77 29.73 -2.46 -1.78
CA ARG A 77 30.08 -3.19 -3.02
C ARG A 77 28.88 -3.88 -3.65
N PHE A 78 27.98 -4.41 -2.83
CA PHE A 78 26.73 -5.02 -3.27
C PHE A 78 25.71 -3.98 -3.74
N LEU A 79 25.43 -2.96 -2.92
CA LEU A 79 24.35 -2.01 -3.15
C LEU A 79 24.70 -0.92 -4.17
N ASP A 80 25.93 -0.42 -4.24
CA ASP A 80 26.26 0.78 -5.03
C ASP A 80 25.92 0.62 -6.51
N PRO A 81 26.22 -0.50 -7.21
CA PRO A 81 25.87 -0.63 -8.61
C PRO A 81 24.36 -0.78 -8.84
N PHE A 82 23.66 -1.45 -7.91
CA PHE A 82 22.19 -1.54 -7.91
C PHE A 82 21.56 -0.15 -7.71
N VAL A 83 22.10 0.64 -6.77
CA VAL A 83 21.65 1.99 -6.46
C VAL A 83 21.90 2.93 -7.63
N ARG A 84 23.08 2.87 -8.26
CA ARG A 84 23.37 3.66 -9.48
C ARG A 84 22.40 3.32 -10.61
N ARG A 85 22.07 2.03 -10.81
CA ARG A 85 21.14 1.58 -11.84
C ARG A 85 19.72 2.10 -11.62
N LEU A 86 19.19 2.00 -10.40
CA LEU A 86 17.79 2.33 -10.12
C LEU A 86 17.54 3.78 -9.70
N TYR A 87 18.50 4.41 -9.02
CA TYR A 87 18.31 5.71 -8.37
C TYR A 87 19.29 6.78 -8.85
N GLY A 88 20.31 6.43 -9.65
CA GLY A 88 21.41 7.34 -10.00
C GLY A 88 20.99 8.59 -10.80
N SER A 89 19.85 8.53 -11.48
CA SER A 89 19.25 9.63 -12.25
C SER A 89 18.12 10.36 -11.51
N ILE A 90 17.83 9.98 -10.26
CA ILE A 90 16.76 10.54 -9.46
C ILE A 90 17.39 11.51 -8.44
N PRO A 91 16.98 12.78 -8.39
CA PRO A 91 17.44 13.70 -7.35
C PRO A 91 17.10 13.15 -5.96
N GLU A 92 18.01 13.27 -5.00
CA GLU A 92 17.71 12.89 -3.62
C GLU A 92 17.22 14.09 -2.82
N LEU A 93 16.37 13.84 -1.83
CA LEU A 93 15.95 14.86 -0.87
C LEU A 93 17.13 15.23 0.04
N ALA A 94 17.71 16.42 -0.19
CA ALA A 94 18.88 16.92 0.52
C ALA A 94 18.60 17.05 2.03
N TYR A 95 17.43 17.58 2.41
CA TYR A 95 17.04 17.68 3.82
C TYR A 95 17.00 16.30 4.49
N ALA A 96 16.47 15.28 3.81
CA ALA A 96 16.31 13.94 4.38
C ALA A 96 17.68 13.25 4.54
N ARG A 97 18.64 13.54 3.66
CA ARG A 97 20.04 13.11 3.83
C ARG A 97 20.69 13.75 5.06
N ASP A 98 20.49 15.05 5.27
CA ASP A 98 21.02 15.73 6.45
C ASP A 98 20.30 15.34 7.73
N VAL A 99 19.00 15.03 7.69
CA VAL A 99 18.29 14.37 8.80
C VAL A 99 19.01 13.08 9.17
N MET A 100 19.28 12.20 8.20
CA MET A 100 19.92 10.91 8.46
C MET A 100 21.35 11.05 9.00
N ALA A 101 22.06 12.09 8.59
CA ALA A 101 23.40 12.40 9.06
C ALA A 101 23.42 13.21 10.38
N ASN A 102 22.27 13.63 10.93
CA ASN A 102 22.17 14.60 12.03
C ASN A 102 22.90 15.92 11.74
N ARG A 103 22.73 16.47 10.54
CA ARG A 103 23.38 17.69 10.04
C ARG A 103 22.39 18.77 9.59
N LEU A 104 21.15 18.72 10.07
CA LEU A 104 20.21 19.81 9.81
C LEU A 104 20.74 21.14 10.37
N PRO A 105 20.63 22.25 9.62
CA PRO A 105 20.91 23.59 10.13
C PRO A 105 20.01 23.96 11.32
N ALA A 106 20.46 24.88 12.17
CA ALA A 106 19.71 25.28 13.36
C ALA A 106 18.36 25.95 13.05
N ASN A 107 18.23 26.60 11.89
CA ASN A 107 17.02 27.24 11.40
C ASN A 107 16.11 26.30 10.59
N VAL A 108 16.45 25.01 10.48
CA VAL A 108 15.65 24.01 9.78
C VAL A 108 15.15 22.92 10.73
N ARG A 109 13.83 22.71 10.74
CA ARG A 109 13.18 21.60 11.45
C ARG A 109 12.52 20.67 10.45
N VAL A 110 12.55 19.37 10.70
CA VAL A 110 11.84 18.35 9.92
C VAL A 110 11.01 17.48 10.85
N SER A 111 9.71 17.43 10.59
CA SER A 111 8.75 16.59 11.30
C SER A 111 8.11 15.61 10.33
N GLU A 112 8.16 14.32 10.64
CA GLU A 112 7.43 13.31 9.87
C GLU A 112 6.33 12.65 10.71
N PHE A 113 5.17 12.39 10.12
CA PHE A 113 4.09 11.63 10.76
C PHE A 113 4.09 10.12 10.42
N PHE A 114 4.96 9.71 9.50
CA PHE A 114 5.19 8.30 9.18
C PHE A 114 6.62 8.07 8.73
N PHE A 115 7.38 7.24 9.44
CA PHE A 115 8.74 6.88 9.07
C PHE A 115 8.81 5.66 8.17
N LYS A 116 9.87 5.59 7.35
CA LYS A 116 10.30 4.31 6.77
C LYS A 116 10.67 3.37 7.92
N ALA A 117 10.05 2.19 7.95
CA ALA A 117 10.20 1.25 9.07
C ALA A 117 11.68 1.03 9.47
N GLY A 118 12.01 1.39 10.71
CA GLY A 118 13.31 1.22 11.33
C GLY A 118 14.38 2.26 10.97
N SER A 119 14.12 3.20 10.04
CA SER A 119 15.16 4.12 9.54
C SER A 119 15.68 5.09 10.60
N TYR A 120 14.80 5.53 11.51
CA TYR A 120 15.11 6.57 12.50
C TYR A 120 15.22 6.06 13.94
N LEU A 121 15.32 4.74 14.16
CA LEU A 121 15.38 4.15 15.51
C LEU A 121 16.53 4.68 16.39
N ASN A 122 17.63 5.11 15.78
CA ASN A 122 18.78 5.67 16.47
C ASN A 122 18.98 7.17 16.19
N ASN A 123 18.00 7.83 15.55
CA ASN A 123 18.05 9.25 15.24
C ASN A 123 17.28 10.05 16.31
N ARG A 124 18.00 10.68 17.23
CA ARG A 124 17.39 11.38 18.38
C ARG A 124 16.48 12.53 17.95
N SER A 125 16.91 13.32 16.96
CA SER A 125 16.13 14.46 16.48
C SER A 125 14.81 14.00 15.88
N GLN A 126 14.81 12.95 15.06
CA GLN A 126 13.58 12.45 14.45
C GLN A 126 12.64 11.80 15.46
N GLN A 127 13.17 11.06 16.44
CA GLN A 127 12.34 10.52 17.53
C GLN A 127 11.66 11.63 18.36
N GLN A 128 12.28 12.82 18.47
CA GLN A 128 11.69 13.99 19.12
C GLN A 128 10.69 14.76 18.25
N ASN A 129 10.89 14.75 16.92
CA ASN A 129 10.09 15.51 15.97
C ASN A 129 9.03 14.66 15.24
N TYR A 130 8.80 13.43 15.68
CA TYR A 130 7.74 12.56 15.17
C TYR A 130 6.35 13.12 15.53
N VAL A 131 5.45 13.15 14.56
CA VAL A 131 4.06 13.58 14.75
C VAL A 131 3.14 12.36 14.77
N CYS A 132 2.63 12.01 15.94
CA CYS A 132 1.70 10.89 16.08
C CYS A 132 0.29 11.30 15.63
N THR A 133 -0.08 10.96 14.40
CA THR A 133 -1.43 11.23 13.87
C THR A 133 -1.87 10.17 12.87
N ASN A 134 -3.18 9.91 12.81
CA ASN A 134 -3.79 9.10 11.75
C ASN A 134 -3.84 9.93 10.47
N TYR A 135 -3.73 9.29 9.31
CA TYR A 135 -3.79 10.01 8.02
C TYR A 135 -5.08 10.83 7.85
N THR A 136 -6.20 10.34 8.37
CA THR A 136 -7.50 11.04 8.38
C THR A 136 -7.49 12.38 9.11
N HIS A 137 -6.56 12.59 10.04
CA HIS A 137 -6.42 13.84 10.79
C HIS A 137 -5.16 14.63 10.42
N ALA A 138 -4.34 14.12 9.49
CA ALA A 138 -3.06 14.74 9.17
C ALA A 138 -3.25 16.19 8.72
N VAL A 139 -4.21 16.51 7.83
CA VAL A 139 -4.47 17.90 7.41
C VAL A 139 -4.76 18.83 8.59
N ARG A 140 -5.61 18.41 9.54
CA ARG A 140 -5.88 19.20 10.76
C ARG A 140 -4.59 19.52 11.52
N ASP A 141 -3.75 18.51 11.73
CA ASP A 141 -2.54 18.64 12.54
C ASP A 141 -1.45 19.42 11.80
N LEU A 142 -1.34 19.25 10.48
CA LEU A 142 -0.48 20.05 9.60
C LEU A 142 -0.88 21.53 9.62
N MET A 143 -2.18 21.81 9.50
CA MET A 143 -2.69 23.17 9.58
C MET A 143 -2.45 23.79 10.96
N ALA A 144 -2.58 23.02 12.05
CA ALA A 144 -2.26 23.47 13.41
C ALA A 144 -0.76 23.76 13.61
N GLN A 145 0.14 23.10 12.86
CA GLN A 145 1.57 23.40 12.83
C GLN A 145 1.92 24.65 12.01
N GLY A 146 0.94 25.27 11.35
CA GLY A 146 1.13 26.53 10.63
C GLY A 146 1.60 26.36 9.19
N VAL A 147 1.32 25.21 8.54
CA VAL A 147 1.59 25.04 7.10
C VAL A 147 1.05 26.23 6.31
N ASN A 148 1.94 26.86 5.56
CA ASN A 148 1.65 28.01 4.70
C ASN A 148 2.24 27.85 3.28
N VAL A 149 3.11 26.86 3.07
CA VAL A 149 3.58 26.49 1.73
C VAL A 149 3.30 25.01 1.49
N VAL A 150 2.73 24.67 0.32
CA VAL A 150 2.60 23.27 -0.13
C VAL A 150 3.28 23.09 -1.47
N GLY A 151 4.14 22.08 -1.54
CA GLY A 151 4.78 21.66 -2.79
C GLY A 151 4.27 20.28 -3.21
N GLN A 152 3.91 20.11 -4.48
CA GLN A 152 3.35 18.87 -5.03
C GLN A 152 4.00 18.52 -6.37
N LEU A 153 4.32 17.25 -6.59
CA LEU A 153 4.66 16.73 -7.93
C LEU A 153 3.36 16.42 -8.70
N VAL A 154 3.26 16.86 -9.95
CA VAL A 154 2.04 16.70 -10.79
C VAL A 154 2.35 16.22 -12.20
N ALA A 155 1.38 15.54 -12.81
CA ALA A 155 1.38 15.23 -14.24
C ALA A 155 0.59 16.29 -15.02
N PRO A 156 1.08 16.78 -16.19
CA PRO A 156 0.36 17.75 -17.01
C PRO A 156 -0.81 17.10 -17.77
N GLY A 157 -1.90 17.83 -17.98
CA GLY A 157 -3.12 17.32 -18.63
C GLY A 157 -3.13 17.43 -20.15
N GLU A 158 -2.34 18.34 -20.72
CA GLU A 158 -2.27 18.57 -22.17
C GLU A 158 -1.97 17.30 -22.97
N PRO A 159 -0.99 16.44 -22.60
CA PRO A 159 -0.72 15.19 -23.32
C PRO A 159 -1.87 14.18 -23.28
N HIS A 160 -2.86 14.39 -22.41
CA HIS A 160 -3.99 13.49 -22.18
C HIS A 160 -5.34 14.06 -22.62
N GLY A 161 -5.35 15.23 -23.30
CA GLY A 161 -6.57 15.86 -23.78
C GLY A 161 -7.34 16.67 -22.73
N TYR A 162 -6.69 17.02 -21.62
CA TYR A 162 -7.27 17.81 -20.52
C TYR A 162 -6.51 19.13 -20.34
N PRO A 163 -6.58 20.07 -21.31
CA PRO A 163 -5.85 21.34 -21.23
C PRO A 163 -6.29 22.17 -20.01
N GLY A 164 -5.33 22.80 -19.32
CA GLY A 164 -5.61 23.59 -18.12
C GLY A 164 -5.89 22.77 -16.85
N MET A 165 -5.68 21.45 -16.91
CA MET A 165 -5.77 20.55 -15.77
C MET A 165 -4.41 19.95 -15.46
N VAL A 166 -4.20 19.62 -14.19
CA VAL A 166 -3.06 18.81 -13.74
C VAL A 166 -3.56 17.65 -12.88
N SER A 167 -2.85 16.54 -12.91
CA SER A 167 -3.18 15.37 -12.09
C SER A 167 -2.22 15.26 -10.91
N LEU A 168 -2.80 15.11 -9.71
CA LEU A 168 -2.08 14.77 -8.47
C LEU A 168 -1.54 13.33 -8.50
N SER A 169 -1.96 12.53 -9.49
CA SER A 169 -1.36 11.25 -9.87
C SER A 169 -1.16 10.31 -8.69
N CYS A 170 0.09 10.17 -8.23
CA CYS A 170 0.51 9.26 -7.18
C CYS A 170 0.13 9.67 -5.77
N ASN A 171 -0.25 10.92 -5.53
CA ASN A 171 -0.50 11.45 -4.19
C ASN A 171 -1.57 12.56 -4.16
N PRO A 172 -2.85 12.25 -4.45
CA PRO A 172 -3.96 13.13 -4.09
C PRO A 172 -4.28 13.14 -2.58
N ASP A 173 -3.89 12.06 -1.88
CA ASP A 173 -4.05 11.79 -0.44
C ASP A 173 -4.57 12.95 0.45
N LEU A 174 -3.68 13.82 0.89
CA LEU A 174 -3.92 14.99 1.73
C LEU A 174 -4.01 16.26 0.88
N SER A 175 -3.43 16.25 -0.32
CA SER A 175 -3.36 17.41 -1.21
C SER A 175 -4.74 17.92 -1.60
N LEU A 176 -5.68 17.01 -1.84
CA LEU A 176 -7.08 17.37 -2.12
C LEU A 176 -7.77 18.13 -0.98
N ASP A 177 -7.35 17.86 0.26
CA ASP A 177 -8.00 18.40 1.46
C ASP A 177 -7.26 19.62 2.02
N ILE A 178 -5.93 19.68 1.88
CA ILE A 178 -5.12 20.79 2.40
C ILE A 178 -5.19 22.04 1.51
N LEU A 179 -5.37 21.89 0.19
CA LEU A 179 -5.44 23.04 -0.73
C LEU A 179 -6.63 23.97 -0.40
N PRO A 180 -7.87 23.48 -0.20
CA PRO A 180 -8.98 24.32 0.26
C PRO A 180 -8.72 25.00 1.61
N GLU A 181 -8.11 24.29 2.56
CA GLU A 181 -7.79 24.84 3.89
C GLU A 181 -6.74 25.95 3.80
N LEU A 182 -5.76 25.83 2.90
CA LEU A 182 -4.81 26.91 2.62
C LEU A 182 -5.48 28.13 2.00
N ARG A 183 -6.42 27.94 1.07
CA ARG A 183 -7.18 29.06 0.49
C ARG A 183 -8.08 29.74 1.51
N ALA A 184 -8.71 28.99 2.42
CA ALA A 184 -9.45 29.56 3.53
C ALA A 184 -8.55 30.38 4.48
N ARG A 185 -7.34 29.88 4.76
CA ARG A 185 -6.32 30.58 5.54
C ARG A 185 -5.82 31.86 4.84
N GLU A 186 -5.66 31.83 3.53
CA GLU A 186 -5.31 33.01 2.71
C GLU A 186 -6.37 34.11 2.81
N GLN A 187 -7.66 33.74 2.77
CA GLN A 187 -8.77 34.67 2.94
C GLN A 187 -8.80 35.31 4.34
N GLN A 188 -8.17 34.69 5.34
CA GLN A 188 -7.99 35.24 6.68
C GLN A 188 -6.75 36.14 6.81
N GLY A 189 -6.06 36.44 5.70
CA GLY A 189 -4.92 37.34 5.65
C GLY A 189 -3.58 36.69 5.98
N VAL A 190 -3.52 35.35 6.10
CA VAL A 190 -2.26 34.63 6.26
C VAL A 190 -1.64 34.38 4.88
N PRO A 191 -0.42 34.85 4.59
CA PRO A 191 0.22 34.58 3.31
C PRO A 191 0.46 33.09 3.12
N VAL A 192 0.03 32.55 1.97
CA VAL A 192 0.26 31.16 1.57
C VAL A 192 0.84 31.07 0.17
N ALA A 193 1.49 29.94 -0.16
CA ALA A 193 1.94 29.62 -1.51
C ALA A 193 1.75 28.13 -1.82
N THR A 194 1.38 27.82 -3.05
CA THR A 194 1.23 26.47 -3.58
C THR A 194 2.07 26.31 -4.84
N VAL A 195 2.90 25.26 -4.86
CA VAL A 195 3.87 25.02 -5.93
C VAL A 195 3.66 23.63 -6.51
N ALA A 196 3.49 23.56 -7.83
CA ALA A 196 3.45 22.33 -8.60
C ALA A 196 4.78 22.12 -9.35
N GLU A 197 5.45 21.00 -9.13
CA GLU A 197 6.57 20.57 -9.97
C GLU A 197 6.04 19.60 -11.03
N VAL A 198 6.23 19.95 -12.31
CA VAL A 198 5.71 19.17 -13.44
C VAL A 198 6.70 18.08 -13.82
N ASN A 199 6.23 16.85 -13.92
CA ASN A 199 7.02 15.71 -14.40
C ASN A 199 6.15 14.81 -15.30
N THR A 200 6.47 14.74 -16.59
CA THR A 200 5.68 13.96 -17.57
C THR A 200 5.77 12.45 -17.39
N LYS A 201 6.71 11.96 -16.58
CA LYS A 201 6.85 10.52 -16.27
C LYS A 201 5.84 10.04 -15.24
N LEU A 202 5.14 10.94 -14.53
CA LEU A 202 4.03 10.56 -13.67
C LEU A 202 2.84 10.03 -14.49
N PRO A 203 2.27 8.86 -14.13
CA PRO A 203 1.01 8.42 -14.72
C PRO A 203 -0.12 9.43 -14.52
N TRP A 204 -0.87 9.74 -15.58
CA TRP A 204 -2.05 10.60 -15.48
C TRP A 204 -3.27 9.85 -14.95
N PHE A 205 -3.99 10.44 -14.00
CA PHE A 205 -5.30 9.97 -13.56
C PHE A 205 -6.32 11.13 -13.59
N GLY A 206 -7.52 10.81 -14.10
CA GLY A 206 -8.68 11.70 -14.08
C GLY A 206 -9.37 11.75 -12.72
N HIS A 207 -10.70 11.94 -12.73
CA HIS A 207 -11.57 11.97 -11.55
C HIS A 207 -11.04 12.96 -10.48
N ASP A 208 -11.04 12.54 -9.21
CA ASP A 208 -10.65 13.38 -8.08
C ASP A 208 -9.18 13.84 -8.15
N ALA A 209 -8.30 13.10 -8.83
CA ALA A 209 -6.89 13.47 -8.96
C ALA A 209 -6.65 14.58 -9.98
N ALA A 210 -7.54 14.75 -10.96
CA ALA A 210 -7.44 15.83 -11.95
C ALA A 210 -8.09 17.10 -11.42
N ILE A 211 -7.26 18.12 -11.16
CA ILE A 211 -7.70 19.42 -10.67
C ILE A 211 -7.30 20.54 -11.64
N ALA A 212 -7.98 21.67 -11.55
CA ALA A 212 -7.65 22.84 -12.35
C ALA A 212 -6.22 23.33 -12.01
N ALA A 213 -5.46 23.70 -13.04
CA ALA A 213 -4.09 24.20 -12.86
C ALA A 213 -4.04 25.49 -12.01
N ASP A 214 -5.11 26.29 -12.02
CA ASP A 214 -5.23 27.52 -11.23
C ASP A 214 -5.28 27.32 -9.70
N GLN A 215 -5.38 26.07 -9.25
CA GLN A 215 -5.27 25.71 -7.84
C GLN A 215 -3.84 25.93 -7.31
N PHE A 216 -2.84 25.96 -8.20
CA PHE A 216 -1.45 26.26 -7.87
C PHE A 216 -1.09 27.70 -8.21
N ASP A 217 -0.33 28.35 -7.31
CA ASP A 217 0.17 29.69 -7.54
C ASP A 217 1.36 29.67 -8.53
N MET A 218 2.20 28.64 -8.45
CA MET A 218 3.46 28.55 -9.19
C MET A 218 3.67 27.14 -9.76
N PHE A 219 4.22 27.08 -10.96
CA PHE A 219 4.63 25.86 -11.63
C PHE A 219 6.15 25.86 -11.85
N LEU A 220 6.83 24.81 -11.41
CA LEU A 220 8.22 24.52 -11.76
C LEU A 220 8.24 23.44 -12.84
N ALA A 221 8.62 23.83 -14.06
CA ALA A 221 8.64 22.93 -15.22
C ALA A 221 9.89 23.22 -16.06
N SER A 222 10.81 22.27 -16.11
CA SER A 222 12.02 22.39 -16.94
C SER A 222 12.57 21.02 -17.31
N ALA A 223 13.60 20.96 -18.14
CA ALA A 223 14.26 19.69 -18.47
C ALA A 223 14.78 18.95 -17.21
N ASP A 224 15.11 19.69 -16.14
CA ASP A 224 15.64 19.13 -14.89
C ASP A 224 14.58 18.48 -14.00
N THR A 225 13.28 18.75 -14.24
CA THR A 225 12.15 18.14 -13.53
C THR A 225 11.74 16.80 -14.14
N GLU A 226 12.25 16.45 -15.33
CA GLU A 226 11.97 15.20 -16.06
C GLU A 226 12.84 14.01 -15.60
N TYR A 227 12.98 13.81 -14.29
CA TYR A 227 13.71 12.67 -13.71
C TYR A 227 12.82 11.42 -13.53
N PRO A 228 13.37 10.19 -13.57
CA PRO A 228 12.61 8.97 -13.31
C PRO A 228 11.99 8.93 -11.90
N LEU A 229 10.90 8.17 -11.75
CA LEU A 229 10.19 8.04 -10.49
C LEU A 229 10.93 7.11 -9.53
N PHE A 230 10.85 7.38 -8.22
CA PHE A 230 11.49 6.54 -7.22
C PHE A 230 10.87 5.13 -7.22
N SER A 231 11.68 4.13 -7.55
CA SER A 231 11.24 2.72 -7.59
C SER A 231 11.39 2.05 -6.21
N ALA A 232 10.34 1.37 -5.77
CA ALA A 232 10.34 0.49 -4.60
C ALA A 232 10.36 -0.99 -5.06
N PRO A 233 11.52 -1.66 -5.01
CA PRO A 233 11.68 -3.02 -5.53
C PRO A 233 10.81 -4.04 -4.81
N GLN A 234 10.40 -5.08 -5.55
CA GLN A 234 9.65 -6.19 -4.97
C GLN A 234 10.50 -7.00 -3.97
N MET A 235 9.87 -7.39 -2.86
CA MET A 235 10.51 -8.21 -1.84
C MET A 235 10.18 -9.69 -2.04
N ALA A 236 11.15 -10.55 -1.74
CA ALA A 236 10.92 -11.99 -1.75
C ALA A 236 9.82 -12.39 -0.76
N ILE A 237 8.89 -13.22 -1.23
CA ILE A 237 7.85 -13.85 -0.41
C ILE A 237 8.44 -15.11 0.22
N SER A 238 8.38 -15.19 1.55
CA SER A 238 8.81 -16.41 2.26
C SER A 238 7.69 -17.46 2.30
N PRO A 239 7.98 -18.75 2.53
CA PRO A 239 6.94 -19.76 2.73
C PRO A 239 5.92 -19.40 3.82
N ALA A 240 6.38 -18.75 4.89
CA ALA A 240 5.50 -18.28 5.96
C ALA A 240 4.56 -17.18 5.47
N ASP A 241 5.05 -16.22 4.67
CA ASP A 241 4.21 -15.18 4.08
C ASP A 241 3.22 -15.79 3.09
N HIS A 242 3.63 -16.81 2.31
CA HIS A 242 2.74 -17.58 1.42
C HIS A 242 1.57 -18.19 2.18
N LEU A 243 1.81 -18.84 3.32
CA LEU A 243 0.71 -19.37 4.13
C LEU A 243 -0.18 -18.27 4.72
N ILE A 244 0.40 -17.15 5.15
CA ILE A 244 -0.39 -16.02 5.65
C ILE A 244 -1.29 -15.47 4.54
N GLY A 245 -0.74 -15.25 3.35
CA GLY A 245 -1.48 -14.81 2.16
C GLY A 245 -2.54 -15.81 1.72
N PHE A 246 -2.26 -17.11 1.84
CA PHE A 246 -3.20 -18.20 1.58
C PHE A 246 -4.41 -18.18 2.52
N TYR A 247 -4.17 -18.13 3.83
CA TYR A 247 -5.26 -18.01 4.81
C TYR A 247 -6.05 -16.72 4.59
N ALA A 248 -5.39 -15.61 4.33
CA ALA A 248 -6.06 -14.34 4.03
C ALA A 248 -6.88 -14.40 2.74
N SER A 249 -6.43 -15.10 1.69
CA SER A 249 -7.17 -15.25 0.43
C SER A 249 -8.44 -16.09 0.59
N SER A 250 -8.45 -17.03 1.55
CA SER A 250 -9.66 -17.79 1.92
C SER A 250 -10.74 -16.92 2.57
N LEU A 251 -10.36 -15.78 3.17
CA LEU A 251 -11.30 -14.82 3.77
C LEU A 251 -11.88 -13.84 2.74
N LEU A 252 -11.35 -13.79 1.51
CA LEU A 252 -11.89 -12.91 0.47
C LEU A 252 -13.24 -13.43 -0.01
N LYS A 253 -14.23 -12.54 -0.04
CA LYS A 253 -15.58 -12.84 -0.53
C LYS A 253 -15.73 -12.29 -1.94
N ASP A 254 -16.22 -13.11 -2.85
CA ASP A 254 -16.60 -12.66 -4.19
C ASP A 254 -17.72 -11.63 -4.11
N GLY A 255 -17.69 -10.61 -4.97
CA GLY A 255 -18.55 -9.43 -4.84
C GLY A 255 -18.12 -8.45 -3.75
N GLY A 256 -17.01 -8.69 -3.05
CA GLY A 256 -16.58 -7.92 -1.88
C GLY A 256 -15.73 -6.67 -2.18
N THR A 257 -15.20 -6.09 -1.11
CA THR A 257 -14.23 -4.98 -1.14
C THR A 257 -12.89 -5.38 -0.56
N LEU A 258 -11.80 -4.98 -1.21
CA LEU A 258 -10.43 -5.26 -0.77
C LEU A 258 -9.68 -3.98 -0.44
N GLN A 259 -9.06 -3.98 0.75
CA GLN A 259 -7.95 -3.11 1.10
C GLN A 259 -6.76 -3.98 1.49
N VAL A 260 -5.59 -3.65 0.95
CA VAL A 260 -4.35 -4.35 1.25
C VAL A 260 -3.18 -3.37 1.29
N GLY A 261 -2.28 -3.58 2.26
CA GLY A 261 -1.04 -2.81 2.38
C GLY A 261 0.12 -3.34 1.53
N ILE A 262 1.31 -2.78 1.75
CA ILE A 262 2.54 -3.11 1.01
C ILE A 262 3.29 -4.35 1.50
N GLY A 263 4.24 -4.76 0.67
CA GLY A 263 5.29 -5.71 1.02
C GLY A 263 4.89 -7.16 0.78
N ALA A 264 5.70 -8.09 1.29
CA ALA A 264 5.59 -9.51 0.98
C ALA A 264 4.23 -10.11 1.35
N LEU A 265 3.58 -9.63 2.42
CA LEU A 265 2.26 -10.11 2.84
C LEU A 265 1.16 -9.68 1.86
N GLY A 266 1.16 -8.42 1.40
CA GLY A 266 0.20 -7.94 0.41
C GLY A 266 0.38 -8.62 -0.94
N ALA A 267 1.64 -8.72 -1.40
CA ALA A 267 1.98 -9.45 -2.62
C ALA A 267 1.56 -10.93 -2.54
N SER A 268 1.77 -11.57 -1.39
CA SER A 268 1.37 -12.96 -1.18
C SER A 268 -0.14 -13.15 -1.21
N LEU A 269 -0.92 -12.25 -0.61
CA LEU A 269 -2.38 -12.28 -0.71
C LEU A 269 -2.83 -12.22 -2.17
N VAL A 270 -2.29 -11.27 -2.94
CA VAL A 270 -2.65 -11.10 -4.36
C VAL A 270 -2.30 -12.34 -5.16
N HIS A 271 -1.10 -12.90 -4.96
CA HIS A 271 -0.70 -14.15 -5.59
C HIS A 271 -1.65 -15.30 -5.26
N ASN A 272 -2.01 -15.46 -3.99
CA ASN A 272 -2.94 -16.51 -3.56
C ASN A 272 -4.38 -16.28 -4.04
N ALA A 273 -4.81 -15.03 -4.23
CA ALA A 273 -6.10 -14.73 -4.85
C ALA A 273 -6.10 -15.10 -6.34
N ILE A 274 -5.00 -14.84 -7.06
CA ILE A 274 -4.81 -15.27 -8.45
C ILE A 274 -4.77 -16.80 -8.55
N LEU A 275 -4.02 -17.47 -7.67
CA LEU A 275 -3.98 -18.94 -7.60
C LEU A 275 -5.39 -19.50 -7.37
N ARG A 276 -6.12 -18.99 -6.38
CA ARG A 276 -7.53 -19.37 -6.14
C ARG A 276 -8.42 -19.15 -7.36
N HIS A 277 -8.19 -18.10 -8.15
CA HIS A 277 -9.01 -17.76 -9.30
C HIS A 277 -8.71 -18.61 -10.54
N LYS A 278 -7.43 -18.82 -10.86
CA LYS A 278 -6.98 -19.49 -12.10
C LYS A 278 -6.71 -20.99 -11.91
N HIS A 279 -6.21 -21.36 -10.74
CA HIS A 279 -5.69 -22.69 -10.38
C HIS A 279 -6.35 -23.15 -9.07
N ASN A 280 -7.68 -23.20 -9.10
CA ASN A 280 -8.48 -23.41 -7.88
C ASN A 280 -8.25 -24.79 -7.28
N ASP A 281 -7.98 -25.82 -8.10
CA ASP A 281 -7.78 -27.19 -7.63
C ASP A 281 -6.50 -27.30 -6.80
N GLU A 282 -5.41 -26.68 -7.26
CA GLU A 282 -4.13 -26.62 -6.54
C GLU A 282 -4.25 -25.80 -5.25
N TRP A 283 -4.97 -24.68 -5.30
CA TRP A 283 -5.30 -23.90 -4.12
C TRP A 283 -6.16 -24.71 -3.11
N ARG A 284 -7.15 -25.46 -3.61
CA ARG A 284 -8.04 -26.32 -2.82
C ARG A 284 -7.29 -27.48 -2.18
N ALA A 285 -6.34 -28.09 -2.87
CA ALA A 285 -5.54 -29.17 -2.31
C ALA A 285 -4.80 -28.72 -1.03
N VAL A 286 -4.28 -27.50 -1.00
CA VAL A 286 -3.69 -26.90 0.21
C VAL A 286 -4.77 -26.60 1.26
N TYR A 287 -5.93 -26.09 0.86
CA TYR A 287 -7.05 -25.77 1.75
C TYR A 287 -7.56 -27.01 2.50
N ASP A 288 -7.74 -28.10 1.77
CA ASP A 288 -8.26 -29.37 2.28
C ASP A 288 -7.21 -30.08 3.14
N HIS A 289 -5.93 -30.07 2.73
CA HIS A 289 -4.84 -30.60 3.54
C HIS A 289 -4.73 -29.89 4.91
N LEU A 290 -4.87 -28.57 4.90
CA LEU A 290 -4.82 -27.76 6.12
C LEU A 290 -6.09 -27.87 6.97
N ASP A 291 -7.15 -28.51 6.45
CA ASP A 291 -8.48 -28.63 7.06
C ASP A 291 -9.03 -27.26 7.49
N VAL A 292 -8.94 -26.26 6.59
CA VAL A 292 -9.23 -24.86 6.93
C VAL A 292 -10.68 -24.66 7.36
N ALA A 293 -11.64 -25.31 6.70
CA ALA A 293 -13.06 -25.19 7.02
C ALA A 293 -13.38 -25.59 8.47
N SER A 294 -12.94 -26.79 8.87
CA SER A 294 -13.17 -27.31 10.22
C SER A 294 -12.33 -26.57 11.26
N ARG A 295 -11.05 -26.32 10.96
CA ARG A 295 -10.14 -25.67 11.92
C ARG A 295 -10.48 -24.20 12.11
N PHE A 296 -10.90 -23.50 11.06
CA PHE A 296 -11.15 -22.06 11.06
C PHE A 296 -12.50 -21.73 10.37
N PRO A 297 -13.65 -22.04 11.01
CA PRO A 297 -14.98 -21.89 10.39
C PRO A 297 -15.31 -20.48 9.89
N VAL A 298 -14.61 -19.46 10.42
CA VAL A 298 -14.70 -18.08 9.93
C VAL A 298 -14.40 -17.95 8.44
N ALA A 299 -13.52 -18.81 7.89
CA ALA A 299 -13.18 -18.79 6.47
C ALA A 299 -14.36 -19.14 5.56
N GLU A 300 -15.23 -20.06 5.98
CA GLU A 300 -16.48 -20.34 5.26
C GLU A 300 -17.55 -19.29 5.58
N ALA A 301 -17.64 -18.86 6.83
CA ALA A 301 -18.69 -17.94 7.28
C ALA A 301 -18.59 -16.55 6.65
N CYS A 302 -17.38 -16.05 6.41
CA CYS A 302 -17.17 -14.73 5.84
C CYS A 302 -16.45 -14.75 4.49
N GLY A 303 -15.67 -15.78 4.19
CA GLY A 303 -14.84 -15.83 3.01
C GLY A 303 -15.47 -16.61 1.87
N GLY A 304 -14.61 -17.37 1.18
CA GLY A 304 -15.02 -18.21 0.07
C GLY A 304 -13.85 -19.02 -0.46
N THR A 305 -14.19 -20.01 -1.27
CA THR A 305 -13.24 -20.98 -1.81
C THR A 305 -13.34 -21.13 -3.32
N GLY A 306 -14.44 -20.64 -3.93
CA GLY A 306 -14.61 -20.59 -5.38
C GLY A 306 -13.87 -19.42 -6.03
N ARG A 307 -13.98 -19.32 -7.35
CA ARG A 307 -13.40 -18.23 -8.15
C ARG A 307 -14.12 -16.89 -7.87
N PHE A 308 -13.53 -15.79 -8.35
CA PHE A 308 -14.13 -14.46 -8.30
C PHE A 308 -14.96 -14.20 -9.56
N GLU A 309 -16.22 -14.63 -9.57
CA GLU A 309 -17.14 -14.50 -10.69
C GLU A 309 -17.72 -13.08 -10.78
N GLU A 310 -18.17 -12.53 -9.66
CA GLU A 310 -18.57 -11.12 -9.56
C GLU A 310 -17.36 -10.18 -9.56
N GLY A 311 -16.26 -10.62 -8.94
CA GLY A 311 -15.04 -9.84 -8.78
C GLY A 311 -15.00 -9.00 -7.50
N LEU A 312 -13.88 -8.32 -7.32
CA LEU A 312 -13.62 -7.43 -6.19
C LEU A 312 -13.65 -5.97 -6.65
N TYR A 313 -13.99 -5.10 -5.69
CA TYR A 313 -13.78 -3.66 -5.75
C TYR A 313 -12.62 -3.30 -4.82
N GLY A 314 -11.67 -2.50 -5.30
CA GLY A 314 -10.52 -2.04 -4.52
C GLY A 314 -10.82 -0.70 -3.85
N CYS A 315 -10.63 -0.61 -2.54
CA CYS A 315 -10.69 0.66 -1.81
C CYS A 315 -9.57 0.67 -0.78
N SER A 316 -8.43 1.26 -1.13
CA SER A 316 -7.19 1.13 -0.35
C SER A 316 -6.49 2.46 -0.20
N GLU A 317 -5.96 2.70 1.00
CA GLU A 317 -5.13 3.87 1.27
C GLU A 317 -3.93 3.94 0.30
N MET A 318 -3.22 2.82 0.13
CA MET A 318 -2.21 2.69 -0.92
C MET A 318 -2.72 1.78 -2.05
N MET A 319 -2.66 2.26 -3.29
CA MET A 319 -2.78 1.43 -4.48
C MET A 319 -1.43 0.75 -4.76
N VAL A 320 -1.31 -0.50 -4.31
CA VAL A 320 -0.15 -1.34 -4.61
C VAL A 320 -0.23 -1.91 -6.03
N ASP A 321 0.93 -2.30 -6.59
CA ASP A 321 1.05 -2.97 -7.90
C ASP A 321 0.17 -4.22 -8.01
N GLY A 322 -0.02 -4.91 -6.88
CA GLY A 322 -0.98 -6.00 -6.71
C GLY A 322 -2.37 -5.77 -7.32
N PHE A 323 -2.92 -4.55 -7.26
CA PHE A 323 -4.24 -4.26 -7.84
C PHE A 323 -4.24 -4.31 -9.37
N LEU A 324 -3.12 -4.00 -10.04
CA LEU A 324 -3.02 -4.18 -11.50
C LEU A 324 -2.97 -5.65 -11.87
N TYR A 325 -2.27 -6.49 -11.10
CA TYR A 325 -2.30 -7.94 -11.34
C TYR A 325 -3.71 -8.50 -11.16
N LEU A 326 -4.45 -8.06 -10.14
CA LEU A 326 -5.86 -8.45 -9.97
C LEU A 326 -6.75 -7.96 -11.12
N LEU A 327 -6.50 -6.75 -11.66
CA LEU A 327 -7.21 -6.22 -12.82
C LEU A 327 -6.93 -7.05 -14.07
N GLN A 328 -5.66 -7.32 -14.37
CA GLN A 328 -5.20 -8.11 -15.51
C GLN A 328 -5.76 -9.55 -15.47
N GLU A 329 -5.85 -10.14 -14.28
CA GLU A 329 -6.34 -11.50 -14.11
C GLU A 329 -7.88 -11.60 -14.07
N GLY A 330 -8.61 -10.48 -14.15
CA GLY A 330 -10.07 -10.43 -14.17
C GLY A 330 -10.72 -10.61 -12.80
N ILE A 331 -9.98 -10.35 -11.71
CA ILE A 331 -10.47 -10.40 -10.33
C ILE A 331 -10.99 -9.03 -9.90
N LEU A 332 -10.25 -7.95 -10.19
CA LEU A 332 -10.67 -6.58 -9.88
C LEU A 332 -11.60 -6.07 -10.99
N LYS A 333 -12.88 -6.45 -10.95
CA LYS A 333 -13.87 -6.14 -12.00
C LYS A 333 -15.25 -5.72 -11.48
N ARG A 334 -15.43 -5.63 -10.16
CA ARG A 334 -16.69 -5.16 -9.57
C ARG A 334 -16.73 -3.63 -9.57
N GLU A 335 -17.56 -3.06 -10.42
CA GLU A 335 -17.76 -1.62 -10.51
C GLU A 335 -18.62 -1.09 -9.36
N VAL A 336 -18.24 0.07 -8.82
CA VAL A 336 -19.05 0.87 -7.90
C VAL A 336 -19.33 2.26 -8.47
N PHE A 337 -20.47 2.84 -8.14
CA PHE A 337 -20.95 4.10 -8.70
C PHE A 337 -21.02 5.19 -7.62
N ASP A 338 -20.92 6.46 -8.02
CA ASP A 338 -20.90 7.64 -7.14
C ASP A 338 -22.29 8.12 -6.66
N ASP A 339 -23.33 7.29 -6.84
CA ASP A 339 -24.71 7.57 -6.40
C ASP A 339 -25.22 6.43 -5.52
N ALA A 340 -25.72 6.81 -4.33
CA ALA A 340 -26.10 5.83 -3.31
C ALA A 340 -27.36 5.06 -3.69
N ASP A 341 -28.33 5.70 -4.34
CA ASP A 341 -29.58 5.04 -4.74
C ASP A 341 -29.31 4.06 -5.89
N LEU A 342 -28.50 4.45 -6.87
CA LEU A 342 -28.04 3.55 -7.94
C LEU A 342 -27.26 2.35 -7.37
N GLN A 343 -26.29 2.62 -6.49
CA GLN A 343 -25.46 1.57 -5.89
C GLN A 343 -26.29 0.59 -5.05
N ASP A 344 -27.26 1.09 -4.28
CA ASP A 344 -28.15 0.26 -3.47
C ASP A 344 -29.02 -0.67 -4.34
N LEU A 345 -29.53 -0.20 -5.47
CA LEU A 345 -30.29 -1.04 -6.40
C LEU A 345 -29.42 -2.14 -7.03
N ILE A 346 -28.17 -1.83 -7.38
CA ILE A 346 -27.20 -2.80 -7.90
C ILE A 346 -26.92 -3.86 -6.82
N ASN A 347 -26.65 -3.43 -5.58
CA ASN A 347 -26.39 -4.35 -4.46
C ASN A 347 -27.59 -5.26 -4.15
N ARG A 348 -28.82 -4.78 -4.31
CA ARG A 348 -30.06 -5.54 -4.15
C ARG A 348 -30.39 -6.40 -5.37
N THR A 349 -29.56 -6.38 -6.42
CA THR A 349 -29.78 -7.09 -7.70
C THR A 349 -31.09 -6.72 -8.41
N LEU A 350 -31.63 -5.53 -8.14
CA LEU A 350 -32.86 -5.04 -8.77
C LEU A 350 -32.63 -4.46 -10.17
N ILE A 351 -31.39 -4.06 -10.44
CA ILE A 351 -30.93 -3.57 -11.75
C ILE A 351 -29.59 -4.20 -12.10
N SER A 352 -29.30 -4.35 -13.39
CA SER A 352 -28.00 -4.79 -13.89
C SER A 352 -27.18 -3.61 -14.43
N GLN A 353 -25.98 -3.87 -14.93
CA GLN A 353 -25.17 -2.84 -15.59
C GLN A 353 -25.60 -2.57 -17.04
N THR A 354 -26.58 -3.29 -17.56
CA THR A 354 -27.12 -3.12 -18.90
C THR A 354 -28.48 -2.42 -18.81
N PRO A 355 -28.60 -1.18 -19.31
CA PRO A 355 -29.87 -0.45 -19.31
C PRO A 355 -31.00 -1.23 -20.00
N SER A 356 -32.21 -1.13 -19.46
CA SER A 356 -33.40 -1.79 -20.00
C SER A 356 -34.67 -1.03 -19.63
N LEU A 357 -35.79 -1.30 -20.31
CA LEU A 357 -37.08 -0.72 -19.91
C LEU A 357 -37.48 -1.14 -18.49
N MET A 358 -37.19 -2.39 -18.09
CA MET A 358 -37.42 -2.87 -16.74
C MET A 358 -36.63 -2.07 -15.70
N MET A 359 -35.40 -1.65 -16.03
CA MET A 359 -34.62 -0.77 -15.16
C MET A 359 -35.35 0.57 -14.94
N LEU A 360 -35.91 1.18 -16.00
CA LEU A 360 -36.69 2.41 -15.86
C LEU A 360 -37.91 2.22 -14.98
N ASP A 361 -38.61 1.08 -15.09
CA ASP A 361 -39.74 0.75 -14.23
C ASP A 361 -39.32 0.65 -12.76
N THR A 362 -38.22 -0.07 -12.48
CA THR A 362 -37.65 -0.18 -11.13
C THR A 362 -37.29 1.19 -10.57
N LEU A 363 -36.67 2.07 -11.37
CA LEU A 363 -36.29 3.42 -10.93
C LEU A 363 -37.50 4.29 -10.58
N VAL A 364 -38.62 4.15 -11.31
CA VAL A 364 -39.89 4.82 -10.99
C VAL A 364 -40.50 4.24 -9.70
N GLN A 365 -40.53 2.91 -9.58
CA GLN A 365 -41.09 2.22 -8.41
C GLN A 365 -40.35 2.54 -7.11
N GLU A 366 -39.01 2.65 -7.18
CA GLU A 366 -38.16 3.01 -6.04
C GLU A 366 -38.07 4.54 -5.83
N GLY A 367 -38.77 5.34 -6.66
CA GLY A 367 -38.89 6.79 -6.50
C GLY A 367 -37.66 7.61 -6.86
N ILE A 368 -36.69 7.01 -7.56
CA ILE A 368 -35.45 7.66 -7.99
C ILE A 368 -35.72 8.65 -9.13
N ILE A 369 -36.58 8.25 -10.08
CA ILE A 369 -37.05 9.09 -11.19
C ILE A 369 -38.57 9.22 -11.16
N ALA A 370 -39.12 10.23 -11.84
CA ALA A 370 -40.57 10.37 -12.01
C ALA A 370 -41.05 9.87 -13.38
N SER A 371 -42.35 9.56 -13.47
CA SER A 371 -43.08 9.48 -14.73
C SER A 371 -44.30 10.41 -14.64
N PRO A 372 -44.43 11.43 -15.51
CA PRO A 372 -43.52 11.82 -16.59
C PRO A 372 -42.13 12.27 -16.10
N LEU A 373 -41.10 12.04 -16.91
CA LEU A 373 -39.71 12.42 -16.60
C LEU A 373 -39.55 13.94 -16.45
N ARG A 374 -38.83 14.35 -15.40
CA ARG A 374 -38.40 15.74 -15.21
C ARG A 374 -36.99 15.94 -15.77
N ALA A 375 -36.60 17.19 -16.01
CA ALA A 375 -35.27 17.51 -16.53
C ALA A 375 -34.12 16.99 -15.64
N ARG A 376 -34.32 16.96 -14.31
CA ARG A 376 -33.33 16.38 -13.38
C ARG A 376 -33.19 14.87 -13.53
N ASP A 377 -34.30 14.18 -13.81
CA ASP A 377 -34.35 12.73 -13.96
C ASP A 377 -33.63 12.34 -15.26
N LEU A 378 -33.91 13.04 -16.37
CA LEU A 378 -33.20 12.84 -17.64
C LEU A 378 -31.68 13.08 -17.50
N ARG A 379 -31.27 14.17 -16.85
CA ARG A 379 -29.83 14.43 -16.62
C ARG A 379 -29.16 13.31 -15.83
N TRP A 380 -29.85 12.78 -14.84
CA TRP A 380 -29.34 11.66 -14.04
C TRP A 380 -29.24 10.38 -14.87
N LEU A 381 -30.28 10.05 -15.66
CA LEU A 381 -30.30 8.89 -16.56
C LEU A 381 -29.20 8.96 -17.63
N VAL A 382 -28.94 10.14 -18.19
CA VAL A 382 -27.87 10.37 -19.17
C VAL A 382 -26.48 10.31 -18.50
N LYS A 383 -26.32 10.93 -17.31
CA LYS A 383 -25.05 10.87 -16.54
C LYS A 383 -24.59 9.43 -16.35
N TYR A 384 -25.51 8.54 -15.95
CA TYR A 384 -25.21 7.14 -15.70
C TYR A 384 -25.30 6.24 -16.93
N GLY A 385 -25.51 6.81 -18.13
CA GLY A 385 -25.59 6.03 -19.37
C GLY A 385 -26.80 5.10 -19.46
N ILE A 386 -27.83 5.32 -18.65
CA ILE A 386 -29.10 4.58 -18.75
C ILE A 386 -29.84 5.01 -20.02
N LEU A 387 -29.80 6.31 -20.33
CA LEU A 387 -30.22 6.87 -21.62
C LEU A 387 -29.02 7.44 -22.37
N LYS A 388 -29.09 7.44 -23.70
CA LYS A 388 -28.05 8.01 -24.58
C LYS A 388 -27.98 9.52 -24.42
N ASP A 389 -26.80 10.08 -24.67
CA ASP A 389 -26.55 11.54 -24.64
C ASP A 389 -27.40 12.33 -25.64
N SER A 390 -27.90 11.66 -26.69
CA SER A 390 -28.78 12.22 -27.71
C SER A 390 -30.24 12.39 -27.29
N VAL A 391 -30.61 11.95 -26.08
CA VAL A 391 -31.97 12.09 -25.56
C VAL A 391 -32.12 13.42 -24.82
N GLU A 392 -33.03 14.26 -25.28
CA GLU A 392 -33.28 15.59 -24.71
C GLU A 392 -34.74 15.75 -24.26
N LEU A 393 -34.98 16.52 -23.19
CA LEU A 393 -36.34 16.85 -22.73
C LEU A 393 -36.66 18.29 -23.15
N LYS A 394 -37.65 18.47 -24.04
CA LYS A 394 -38.13 19.78 -24.49
C LYS A 394 -39.65 19.82 -24.47
N GLY A 395 -40.23 20.83 -23.82
CA GLY A 395 -41.68 21.03 -23.81
C GLY A 395 -42.49 19.87 -23.21
N GLY A 396 -41.90 19.05 -22.34
CA GLY A 396 -42.55 17.85 -21.79
C GLY A 396 -42.39 16.58 -22.63
N CYS A 397 -41.70 16.66 -23.78
CA CYS A 397 -41.46 15.54 -24.67
C CYS A 397 -39.97 15.14 -24.69
N LEU A 398 -39.71 13.85 -24.84
CA LEU A 398 -38.40 13.27 -25.12
C LEU A 398 -38.13 13.37 -26.62
N HIS A 399 -36.99 13.95 -26.97
CA HIS A 399 -36.47 14.02 -28.33
C HIS A 399 -35.30 13.05 -28.47
N PHE A 400 -35.34 12.21 -29.50
CA PHE A 400 -34.30 11.23 -29.80
C PHE A 400 -33.62 11.64 -31.11
N GLY A 401 -32.43 12.23 -31.04
CA GLY A 401 -31.67 12.63 -32.23
C GLY A 401 -32.45 13.55 -33.18
N GLU A 402 -32.35 13.29 -34.50
CA GLU A 402 -32.86 14.19 -35.56
C GLU A 402 -34.33 13.98 -35.98
N GLY A 403 -35.23 13.47 -35.12
CA GLY A 403 -36.66 13.61 -35.45
C GLY A 403 -37.70 12.86 -34.62
N SER A 404 -37.35 11.77 -33.93
CA SER A 404 -38.31 11.02 -33.12
C SER A 404 -38.65 11.80 -31.85
N VAL A 405 -39.95 11.91 -31.53
CA VAL A 405 -40.44 12.59 -30.34
C VAL A 405 -41.47 11.72 -29.65
N ALA A 406 -41.37 11.60 -28.32
CA ALA A 406 -42.34 10.92 -27.48
C ALA A 406 -42.72 11.79 -26.27
N ASP A 407 -43.85 11.51 -25.64
CA ASP A 407 -44.15 12.09 -24.33
C ASP A 407 -43.13 11.59 -23.28
N ALA A 408 -42.86 12.37 -22.24
CA ALA A 408 -41.98 11.98 -21.15
C ALA A 408 -42.59 10.97 -20.17
N ASP A 409 -43.88 10.59 -20.33
CA ASP A 409 -44.54 9.54 -19.56
C ASP A 409 -44.08 8.14 -19.99
N LEU A 410 -43.34 7.48 -19.10
CA LEU A 410 -42.80 6.13 -19.26
C LEU A 410 -43.88 5.02 -19.22
N SER A 411 -45.12 5.36 -18.86
CA SER A 411 -46.26 4.43 -18.90
C SER A 411 -46.84 4.27 -20.30
N LEU A 412 -46.54 5.18 -21.24
CA LEU A 412 -47.07 5.13 -22.59
C LEU A 412 -46.27 4.17 -23.48
N GLU A 413 -46.99 3.30 -24.19
CA GLU A 413 -46.41 2.28 -25.08
C GLU A 413 -45.50 2.90 -26.15
N GLN A 414 -45.94 3.98 -26.80
CA GLN A 414 -45.15 4.68 -27.82
C GLN A 414 -43.81 5.22 -27.26
N THR A 415 -43.81 5.73 -26.03
CA THR A 415 -42.60 6.22 -25.36
C THR A 415 -41.64 5.06 -25.09
N ARG A 416 -42.16 3.91 -24.66
CA ARG A 416 -41.36 2.71 -24.39
C ARG A 416 -40.73 2.13 -25.65
N GLU A 417 -41.48 2.04 -26.75
CA GLU A 417 -40.95 1.59 -28.05
C GLU A 417 -39.80 2.48 -28.54
N LEU A 418 -39.93 3.80 -28.41
CA LEU A 418 -38.89 4.75 -28.81
C LEU A 418 -37.67 4.69 -27.89
N LEU A 419 -37.86 4.54 -26.57
CA LEU A 419 -36.77 4.34 -25.62
C LEU A 419 -35.99 3.06 -25.92
N GLU A 420 -36.67 1.95 -26.19
CA GLU A 420 -36.03 0.68 -26.49
C GLU A 420 -35.26 0.72 -27.81
N ARG A 421 -35.85 1.33 -28.86
CA ARG A 421 -35.22 1.42 -30.18
C ARG A 421 -34.06 2.41 -30.24
N GLU A 422 -34.21 3.57 -29.60
CA GLU A 422 -33.33 4.72 -29.82
C GLU A 422 -32.75 5.32 -28.54
N GLY A 423 -33.42 5.18 -27.39
CA GLY A 423 -33.10 5.93 -26.17
C GLY A 423 -32.17 5.27 -25.16
N LEU A 424 -32.23 3.94 -24.97
CA LEU A 424 -31.44 3.23 -23.96
C LEU A 424 -29.94 3.23 -24.30
N GLY A 425 -29.09 3.44 -23.30
CA GLY A 425 -27.65 3.27 -23.45
C GLY A 425 -27.20 1.81 -23.43
N ASP A 426 -25.96 1.54 -23.83
CA ASP A 426 -25.43 0.17 -23.94
C ASP A 426 -24.97 -0.42 -22.60
N ARG A 427 -24.48 0.43 -21.69
CA ARG A 427 -23.94 0.06 -20.37
C ARG A 427 -23.96 1.26 -19.44
N LEU A 428 -24.13 1.01 -18.14
CA LEU A 428 -23.94 2.04 -17.12
C LEU A 428 -22.53 2.69 -17.22
N ARG A 429 -22.48 4.01 -17.03
CA ARG A 429 -21.26 4.82 -17.08
C ARG A 429 -20.84 5.29 -15.69
N GLY A 430 -19.55 5.60 -15.53
CA GLY A 430 -19.00 6.14 -14.29
C GLY A 430 -18.66 5.11 -13.20
N GLY A 431 -18.77 3.81 -13.50
CA GLY A 431 -18.38 2.77 -12.55
C GLY A 431 -16.87 2.71 -12.34
N ILE A 432 -16.43 2.61 -11.08
CA ILE A 432 -15.04 2.60 -10.62
C ILE A 432 -14.68 1.22 -10.05
N LEU A 433 -13.50 0.73 -10.37
CA LEU A 433 -12.95 -0.55 -9.88
C LEU A 433 -11.98 -0.37 -8.72
N MET A 434 -11.33 0.78 -8.63
CA MET A 434 -10.31 1.06 -7.62
C MET A 434 -10.38 2.50 -7.13
N HIS A 435 -10.57 2.70 -5.83
CA HIS A 435 -10.26 3.96 -5.15
C HIS A 435 -8.93 3.83 -4.39
N GLY A 436 -7.96 4.70 -4.72
CA GLY A 436 -6.61 4.70 -4.15
C GLY A 436 -6.22 6.06 -3.58
N GLY A 437 -5.53 6.11 -2.43
CA GLY A 437 -5.11 7.37 -1.81
C GLY A 437 -3.77 7.88 -2.32
N PHE A 438 -2.83 6.95 -2.45
CA PHE A 438 -1.51 7.18 -3.04
C PHE A 438 -0.89 5.89 -3.56
N TYR A 439 0.23 5.96 -4.28
CA TYR A 439 0.99 4.77 -4.65
C TYR A 439 2.52 4.98 -4.64
N VAL A 440 3.23 3.90 -4.33
CA VAL A 440 4.68 3.75 -4.53
C VAL A 440 4.93 2.28 -4.91
N GLY A 441 5.69 2.04 -5.96
CA GLY A 441 5.92 0.69 -6.49
C GLY A 441 7.17 0.58 -7.35
N PRO A 442 7.39 -0.55 -8.02
CA PRO A 442 8.49 -0.74 -8.96
C PRO A 442 8.28 0.08 -10.25
N GLU A 443 9.34 0.31 -11.03
CA GLU A 443 9.23 1.04 -12.31
C GLU A 443 8.27 0.36 -13.29
N ALA A 444 8.24 -0.98 -13.33
CA ALA A 444 7.31 -1.73 -14.17
C ALA A 444 5.84 -1.43 -13.84
N PHE A 445 5.52 -1.12 -12.57
CA PHE A 445 4.18 -0.71 -12.17
C PHE A 445 3.83 0.67 -12.73
N TYR A 446 4.75 1.64 -12.64
CA TYR A 446 4.52 2.97 -13.21
C TYR A 446 4.39 2.93 -14.74
N GLN A 447 5.20 2.10 -15.40
CA GLN A 447 5.09 1.86 -16.83
C GLN A 447 3.72 1.29 -17.19
N ALA A 448 3.29 0.23 -16.50
CA ALA A 448 1.98 -0.37 -16.73
C ALA A 448 0.84 0.65 -16.56
N LEU A 449 0.92 1.53 -15.55
CA LEU A 449 -0.07 2.60 -15.35
C LEU A 449 -0.10 3.62 -16.50
N ARG A 450 1.06 4.00 -17.06
CA ARG A 450 1.14 4.91 -18.22
C ARG A 450 0.58 4.28 -19.49
N GLU A 451 0.73 2.97 -19.63
CA GLU A 451 0.32 2.20 -20.81
C GLU A 451 -1.14 1.70 -20.73
N LEU A 452 -1.83 1.90 -19.59
CA LEU A 452 -3.23 1.54 -19.45
C LEU A 452 -4.08 2.26 -20.52
N PRO A 453 -4.95 1.52 -21.24
CA PRO A 453 -5.94 2.13 -22.11
C PRO A 453 -6.83 3.13 -21.33
N PRO A 454 -7.25 4.25 -21.94
CA PRO A 454 -8.06 5.26 -21.27
C PRO A 454 -9.28 4.68 -20.54
N GLU A 455 -9.97 3.72 -21.14
CA GLU A 455 -11.16 3.08 -20.57
C GLU A 455 -10.88 2.26 -19.31
N GLN A 456 -9.69 1.67 -19.16
CA GLN A 456 -9.28 0.96 -17.94
C GLN A 456 -8.74 1.93 -16.90
N ARG A 457 -8.00 2.94 -17.34
CA ARG A 457 -7.47 3.99 -16.47
C ARG A 457 -8.58 4.79 -15.81
N ASP A 458 -9.66 5.06 -16.53
CA ASP A 458 -10.87 5.73 -16.01
C ASP A 458 -11.64 4.85 -15.00
N LYS A 459 -11.29 3.57 -14.84
CA LYS A 459 -11.81 2.73 -13.74
C LYS A 459 -11.01 2.88 -12.44
N ILE A 460 -9.95 3.67 -12.43
CA ILE A 460 -9.13 3.95 -11.25
C ILE A 460 -9.34 5.40 -10.84
N CYS A 461 -9.87 5.60 -9.62
CA CYS A 461 -10.03 6.91 -9.00
C CYS A 461 -8.98 7.09 -7.89
N MET A 462 -7.95 7.88 -8.17
CA MET A 462 -7.02 8.32 -7.14
C MET A 462 -7.64 9.50 -6.37
N THR A 463 -7.85 9.40 -5.07
CA THR A 463 -8.67 10.33 -4.26
C THR A 463 -8.09 10.58 -2.86
N SER A 464 -8.80 11.33 -2.03
CA SER A 464 -8.38 11.68 -0.68
C SER A 464 -8.36 10.47 0.26
N VAL A 465 -7.35 10.39 1.14
CA VAL A 465 -7.33 9.40 2.23
C VAL A 465 -8.46 9.62 3.24
N ASN A 466 -8.98 10.85 3.35
CA ASN A 466 -10.16 11.18 4.15
C ASN A 466 -11.42 10.52 3.57
N PHE A 467 -11.56 10.44 2.24
CA PHE A 467 -12.63 9.66 1.62
C PHE A 467 -12.46 8.16 1.90
N ILE A 468 -11.25 7.63 1.76
CA ILE A 468 -10.95 6.20 1.81
C ILE A 468 -11.03 5.64 3.23
N ASN A 469 -10.38 6.27 4.20
CA ASN A 469 -10.05 5.62 5.46
C ASN A 469 -11.22 5.54 6.45
N HIS A 470 -12.30 6.31 6.28
CA HIS A 470 -13.48 6.22 7.17
C HIS A 470 -14.78 6.48 6.41
N LEU A 471 -15.91 6.34 7.12
CA LEU A 471 -17.25 6.47 6.55
C LEU A 471 -17.87 7.85 6.73
N TYR A 472 -17.30 8.78 7.49
CA TYR A 472 -17.95 10.08 7.64
C TYR A 472 -18.02 10.83 6.31
N ASP A 473 -18.93 11.79 6.26
CA ASP A 473 -19.19 12.54 5.05
C ASP A 473 -17.96 13.29 4.55
N HIS A 474 -17.78 13.22 3.24
CA HIS A 474 -16.73 13.91 2.50
C HIS A 474 -17.34 14.50 1.23
N ARG A 475 -16.70 15.52 0.65
CA ARG A 475 -17.19 16.14 -0.59
C ARG A 475 -17.31 15.17 -1.78
N PHE A 476 -16.58 14.06 -1.73
CA PHE A 476 -16.60 13.00 -2.75
C PHE A 476 -17.55 11.85 -2.43
N GLY A 477 -18.20 11.86 -1.25
CA GLY A 477 -19.19 10.86 -0.89
C GLY A 477 -19.55 10.86 0.59
N ASN A 478 -20.82 10.60 0.86
CA ASN A 478 -21.37 10.52 2.20
C ASN A 478 -21.26 9.10 2.78
N GLN A 479 -21.63 8.96 4.06
CA GLN A 479 -21.61 7.67 4.76
C GLN A 479 -22.42 6.58 4.06
N ARG A 480 -23.63 6.92 3.58
CA ARG A 480 -24.52 5.96 2.92
C ARG A 480 -23.86 5.40 1.65
N LEU A 481 -23.33 6.28 0.80
CA LEU A 481 -22.64 5.87 -0.43
C LEU A 481 -21.44 4.99 -0.12
N LYS A 482 -20.56 5.42 0.77
CA LYS A 482 -19.35 4.65 1.13
C LYS A 482 -19.70 3.26 1.67
N ALA A 483 -20.74 3.16 2.50
CA ALA A 483 -21.23 1.88 3.02
C ALA A 483 -21.81 0.98 1.91
N ALA A 484 -22.59 1.55 0.99
CA ALA A 484 -23.14 0.83 -0.15
C ALA A 484 -22.04 0.32 -1.10
N GLN A 485 -20.97 1.07 -1.31
CA GLN A 485 -19.86 0.63 -2.16
C GLN A 485 -19.02 -0.46 -1.48
N ARG A 486 -18.82 -0.38 -0.16
CA ARG A 486 -17.85 -1.18 0.61
C ARG A 486 -18.46 -2.43 1.25
N VAL A 487 -19.18 -3.23 0.48
CA VAL A 487 -19.79 -4.47 0.95
C VAL A 487 -18.76 -5.56 1.21
N HIS A 488 -18.97 -6.36 2.26
CA HIS A 488 -18.11 -7.51 2.61
C HIS A 488 -16.61 -7.17 2.67
N GLY A 489 -16.26 -5.98 3.14
CA GLY A 489 -14.88 -5.47 3.13
C GLY A 489 -13.89 -6.35 3.86
N ARG A 490 -12.71 -6.58 3.27
CA ARG A 490 -11.56 -7.22 3.90
C ARG A 490 -10.44 -6.21 3.98
N PHE A 491 -10.19 -5.73 5.19
CA PHE A 491 -9.17 -4.73 5.46
C PHE A 491 -7.95 -5.39 6.08
N ILE A 492 -6.91 -5.58 5.27
CA ILE A 492 -5.77 -6.43 5.60
C ILE A 492 -4.54 -5.57 5.85
N ASN A 493 -4.04 -5.62 7.09
CA ASN A 493 -2.89 -4.86 7.53
C ASN A 493 -1.86 -5.76 8.21
N SER A 494 -0.58 -5.42 8.08
CA SER A 494 0.48 -6.09 8.83
C SER A 494 0.63 -5.49 10.22
N THR A 495 1.07 -6.30 11.18
CA THR A 495 1.42 -5.84 12.53
C THR A 495 2.74 -6.48 12.98
N MET A 496 3.49 -5.82 13.85
CA MET A 496 4.79 -6.32 14.30
C MET A 496 4.62 -7.42 15.34
N MET A 497 3.74 -7.20 16.30
CA MET A 497 3.47 -8.10 17.41
C MET A 497 1.99 -8.04 17.80
N TYR A 498 1.51 -9.12 18.40
CA TYR A 498 0.16 -9.21 18.92
C TYR A 498 0.19 -9.77 20.34
N THR A 499 -0.43 -9.07 21.27
CA THR A 499 -0.52 -9.52 22.66
C THR A 499 -1.60 -10.59 22.79
N ILE A 500 -1.41 -11.61 23.64
CA ILE A 500 -2.43 -12.66 23.81
C ILE A 500 -3.77 -12.14 24.35
N ASN A 501 -3.80 -10.92 24.90
CA ASN A 501 -5.04 -10.30 25.38
C ASN A 501 -5.85 -9.60 24.27
N GLY A 502 -5.27 -9.44 23.06
CA GLY A 502 -5.96 -8.89 21.88
C GLY A 502 -5.44 -7.55 21.35
N ALA A 503 -4.40 -6.94 21.92
CA ALA A 503 -3.87 -5.66 21.41
C ALA A 503 -2.76 -5.86 20.36
N ALA A 504 -2.76 -5.03 19.31
CA ALA A 504 -1.75 -5.05 18.26
C ALA A 504 -0.68 -3.97 18.47
N VAL A 505 0.55 -4.27 18.06
CA VAL A 505 1.71 -3.37 18.10
C VAL A 505 2.29 -3.26 16.70
N SER A 506 2.18 -2.10 16.08
CA SER A 506 2.49 -1.93 14.65
C SER A 506 3.53 -0.85 14.36
N ASP A 507 3.75 0.10 15.27
CA ASP A 507 4.55 1.31 14.98
C ASP A 507 5.62 1.67 16.01
N GLY A 508 5.64 1.06 17.20
CA GLY A 508 6.53 1.46 18.30
C GLY A 508 7.12 0.31 19.11
N LEU A 509 8.25 0.60 19.76
CA LEU A 509 8.94 -0.29 20.71
C LEU A 509 8.49 -0.03 22.15
N ASP A 510 8.82 -0.94 23.06
CA ASP A 510 8.50 -0.89 24.48
C ASP A 510 9.21 0.25 25.23
N ASP A 511 10.34 0.72 24.72
CA ASP A 511 11.07 1.88 25.21
C ASP A 511 10.56 3.22 24.63
N GLY A 512 9.46 3.21 23.89
CA GLY A 512 8.82 4.39 23.32
C GLY A 512 9.41 4.88 22.00
N ARG A 513 10.45 4.21 21.46
CA ARG A 513 10.96 4.54 20.13
C ARG A 513 9.97 4.16 19.03
N VAL A 514 9.79 5.07 18.09
CA VAL A 514 8.96 4.93 16.91
C VAL A 514 9.72 4.20 15.81
N VAL A 515 9.13 3.12 15.32
CA VAL A 515 9.63 2.29 14.22
C VAL A 515 9.17 2.85 12.88
N SER A 516 7.89 3.22 12.76
CA SER A 516 7.26 3.69 11.52
C SER A 516 6.25 4.81 11.79
N GLY A 517 4.96 4.48 11.85
CA GLY A 517 3.86 5.36 12.15
C GLY A 517 2.53 4.59 12.07
N VAL A 518 1.47 5.17 12.63
CA VAL A 518 0.17 4.51 12.74
C VAL A 518 -0.59 4.39 11.40
N GLY A 519 -0.36 5.34 10.48
CA GLY A 519 -0.99 5.38 9.15
C GLY A 519 -2.52 5.40 9.23
N GLY A 520 -3.19 4.67 8.32
CA GLY A 520 -4.63 4.41 8.37
C GLY A 520 -5.06 3.13 9.09
N GLN A 521 -4.15 2.40 9.76
CA GLN A 521 -4.46 1.08 10.32
C GLN A 521 -5.67 1.12 11.28
N TYR A 522 -5.70 2.08 12.21
CA TYR A 522 -6.84 2.26 13.11
C TYR A 522 -8.14 2.52 12.36
N ASN A 523 -8.09 3.33 11.31
CA ASN A 523 -9.27 3.75 10.58
C ASN A 523 -9.94 2.55 9.87
N PHE A 524 -9.16 1.69 9.22
CA PHE A 524 -9.68 0.46 8.62
C PHE A 524 -10.16 -0.57 9.65
N VAL A 525 -9.50 -0.65 10.81
CA VAL A 525 -9.98 -1.47 11.93
C VAL A 525 -11.36 -0.99 12.36
N SER A 526 -11.53 0.31 12.64
CA SER A 526 -12.82 0.90 13.05
C SER A 526 -13.90 0.66 12.01
N MET A 527 -13.60 0.95 10.74
CA MET A 527 -14.54 0.78 9.62
C MET A 527 -15.05 -0.66 9.49
N ALA A 528 -14.20 -1.66 9.78
CA ALA A 528 -14.59 -3.06 9.76
C ALA A 528 -15.63 -3.44 10.83
N HIS A 529 -15.72 -2.69 11.92
CA HIS A 529 -16.75 -2.87 12.96
C HIS A 529 -18.04 -2.14 12.62
N GLU A 530 -17.97 -1.11 11.77
CA GLU A 530 -19.12 -0.30 11.34
C GLU A 530 -19.84 -0.90 10.12
N LEU A 531 -19.11 -1.55 9.21
CA LEU A 531 -19.66 -2.10 7.97
C LEU A 531 -20.21 -3.54 8.15
N PRO A 532 -21.47 -3.80 7.74
CA PRO A 532 -22.03 -5.15 7.73
C PRO A 532 -21.19 -6.16 6.93
N GLY A 533 -20.83 -7.26 7.59
CA GLY A 533 -20.05 -8.33 6.97
C GLY A 533 -18.59 -7.99 6.64
N ALA A 534 -18.10 -6.79 7.03
CA ALA A 534 -16.70 -6.43 6.88
C ALA A 534 -15.86 -7.01 8.04
N ARG A 535 -14.58 -7.29 7.75
CA ARG A 535 -13.61 -7.85 8.70
C ARG A 535 -12.27 -7.13 8.59
N SER A 536 -11.70 -6.81 9.75
CA SER A 536 -10.33 -6.36 9.93
C SER A 536 -9.44 -7.56 10.17
N ILE A 537 -8.36 -7.66 9.40
CA ILE A 537 -7.42 -8.78 9.43
C ILE A 537 -6.03 -8.21 9.71
N LEU A 538 -5.46 -8.57 10.85
CA LEU A 538 -4.08 -8.24 11.22
C LEU A 538 -3.18 -9.45 11.03
N ALA A 539 -2.22 -9.32 10.12
CA ALA A 539 -1.32 -10.39 9.72
C ALA A 539 0.08 -10.18 10.29
N LEU A 540 0.69 -11.25 10.79
CA LEU A 540 2.07 -11.25 11.28
C LEU A 540 2.68 -12.65 11.18
N ARG A 541 3.99 -12.73 10.97
CA ARG A 541 4.70 -14.00 11.21
C ARG A 541 4.63 -14.35 12.69
N ALA A 542 4.50 -15.62 13.05
CA ALA A 542 4.43 -16.05 14.44
C ALA A 542 5.74 -15.82 15.20
N THR A 543 6.87 -15.70 14.50
CA THR A 543 8.21 -15.46 15.08
C THR A 543 9.03 -14.43 14.32
N ARG A 544 10.03 -13.87 14.99
CA ARG A 544 11.10 -13.04 14.42
C ARG A 544 12.46 -13.41 15.03
N VAL A 545 13.54 -12.93 14.43
CA VAL A 545 14.88 -13.01 15.03
C VAL A 545 15.20 -11.69 15.70
N SER A 546 15.57 -11.71 16.97
CA SER A 546 16.02 -10.56 17.75
C SER A 546 17.25 -10.92 18.56
N GLY A 547 18.32 -10.12 18.46
CA GLY A 547 19.59 -10.41 19.15
C GLY A 547 20.25 -11.73 18.73
N GLY A 548 19.89 -12.30 17.57
CA GLY A 548 20.35 -13.61 17.11
C GLY A 548 19.46 -14.78 17.56
N GLU A 549 18.50 -14.54 18.44
CA GLU A 549 17.58 -15.56 18.95
C GLU A 549 16.23 -15.50 18.25
N VAL A 550 15.59 -16.66 18.09
CA VAL A 550 14.20 -16.69 17.62
C VAL A 550 13.28 -16.36 18.79
N VAL A 551 12.39 -15.38 18.59
CA VAL A 551 11.41 -14.94 19.58
C VAL A 551 10.02 -14.91 18.97
N SER A 552 8.98 -15.04 19.80
CA SER A 552 7.59 -14.97 19.33
C SER A 552 7.15 -13.53 19.04
N ASN A 553 6.29 -13.37 18.03
CA ASN A 553 5.53 -12.14 17.80
C ASN A 553 4.14 -12.20 18.45
N ILE A 554 3.69 -13.38 18.89
CA ILE A 554 2.55 -13.50 19.81
C ILE A 554 3.12 -13.46 21.23
N VAL A 555 2.89 -12.34 21.92
CA VAL A 555 3.54 -12.04 23.20
C VAL A 555 2.52 -11.99 24.34
N PHE A 556 2.93 -12.26 25.57
CA PHE A 556 2.01 -12.19 26.70
C PHE A 556 1.51 -10.75 26.94
N ASN A 557 2.43 -9.78 26.92
CA ASN A 557 2.16 -8.36 27.08
C ASN A 557 3.24 -7.54 26.36
N TYR A 558 2.94 -6.27 26.03
CA TYR A 558 3.89 -5.30 25.49
C TYR A 558 3.54 -3.89 25.96
N ALA A 559 4.54 -3.02 26.14
CA ALA A 559 4.32 -1.69 26.71
C ALA A 559 3.74 -0.67 25.72
N HIS A 560 3.90 -0.90 24.41
CA HIS A 560 3.33 -0.08 23.34
C HIS A 560 2.06 -0.74 22.76
N CYS A 561 1.13 0.06 22.27
CA CYS A 561 -0.12 -0.42 21.66
C CYS A 561 -0.56 0.53 20.55
N THR A 562 -0.84 -0.03 19.37
CA THR A 562 -1.39 0.71 18.21
C THR A 562 -2.90 0.49 18.10
N ILE A 563 -3.33 -0.77 18.15
CA ILE A 563 -4.76 -1.14 18.09
C ILE A 563 -5.17 -1.74 19.43
N ALA A 564 -6.09 -1.04 20.12
CA ALA A 564 -6.57 -1.45 21.42
C ALA A 564 -7.39 -2.75 21.34
N ARG A 565 -7.27 -3.59 22.38
CA ARG A 565 -7.84 -4.95 22.41
C ARG A 565 -9.35 -5.07 22.23
N HIS A 566 -10.12 -4.01 22.47
CA HIS A 566 -11.58 -4.02 22.27
C HIS A 566 -11.96 -3.94 20.78
N LEU A 567 -11.00 -3.58 19.90
CA LEU A 567 -11.17 -3.56 18.45
C LEU A 567 -10.68 -4.86 17.78
N ARG A 568 -10.33 -5.89 18.56
CA ARG A 568 -9.84 -7.18 18.03
C ARG A 568 -10.84 -7.79 17.06
N ASP A 569 -10.31 -8.37 15.99
CA ASP A 569 -11.09 -9.06 14.97
C ASP A 569 -10.36 -10.32 14.50
N ILE A 570 -9.80 -10.35 13.28
CA ILE A 570 -9.07 -11.51 12.78
C ILE A 570 -7.57 -11.29 12.93
N VAL A 571 -6.85 -12.31 13.40
CA VAL A 571 -5.39 -12.38 13.38
C VAL A 571 -4.93 -13.58 12.59
N ILE A 572 -3.95 -13.40 11.71
CA ILE A 572 -3.39 -14.48 10.88
C ILE A 572 -1.89 -14.60 11.10
N THR A 573 -1.44 -15.83 11.36
CA THR A 573 -0.04 -16.24 11.20
C THR A 573 0.07 -17.32 10.13
N GLU A 574 1.29 -17.75 9.84
CA GLU A 574 1.56 -18.88 8.94
C GLU A 574 0.95 -20.21 9.42
N TYR A 575 0.41 -20.26 10.63
CA TYR A 575 -0.17 -21.45 11.25
C TYR A 575 -1.71 -21.45 11.28
N GLY A 576 -2.37 -20.35 10.93
CA GLY A 576 -3.82 -20.30 10.84
C GLY A 576 -4.47 -18.96 11.17
N ILE A 577 -5.77 -19.03 11.42
CA ILE A 577 -6.65 -17.88 11.63
C ILE A 577 -7.19 -17.88 13.07
N ALA A 578 -7.02 -16.78 13.79
CA ALA A 578 -7.68 -16.54 15.06
C ALA A 578 -8.80 -15.51 14.87
N ASP A 579 -10.05 -15.97 14.95
CA ASP A 579 -11.24 -15.11 14.99
C ASP A 579 -11.49 -14.65 16.44
N LEU A 580 -11.41 -13.36 16.73
CA LEU A 580 -11.41 -12.84 18.11
C LEU A 580 -12.61 -11.94 18.42
N ARG A 581 -13.36 -11.50 17.40
CA ARG A 581 -14.46 -10.55 17.56
C ARG A 581 -15.56 -11.15 18.45
N GLY A 582 -15.97 -10.40 19.48
CA GLY A 582 -17.04 -10.80 20.40
C GLY A 582 -16.71 -11.99 21.33
N GLN A 583 -15.49 -12.54 21.30
CA GLN A 583 -15.12 -13.69 22.13
C GLN A 583 -14.73 -13.27 23.55
N PRO A 584 -14.90 -14.14 24.58
CA PRO A 584 -14.35 -13.90 25.91
C PRO A 584 -12.82 -14.01 25.94
N ASP A 585 -12.20 -13.45 26.99
CA ASP A 585 -10.73 -13.37 27.10
C ASP A 585 -10.01 -14.71 27.04
N GLU A 586 -10.55 -15.73 27.70
CA GLU A 586 -9.97 -17.08 27.66
C GLU A 586 -9.91 -17.60 26.22
N GLU A 587 -11.00 -17.48 25.46
CA GLU A 587 -11.02 -17.96 24.08
C GLU A 587 -10.14 -17.16 23.14
N VAL A 588 -10.03 -15.85 23.36
CA VAL A 588 -9.06 -15.04 22.60
C VAL A 588 -7.63 -15.51 22.83
N ILE A 589 -7.27 -15.76 24.09
CA ILE A 589 -5.94 -16.25 24.45
C ILE A 589 -5.70 -17.62 23.84
N LEU A 590 -6.66 -18.55 23.95
CA LEU A 590 -6.53 -19.90 23.40
C LEU A 590 -6.41 -19.89 21.87
N ARG A 591 -7.21 -19.07 21.16
CA ARG A 591 -7.13 -18.92 19.71
C ARG A 591 -5.80 -18.31 19.24
N LEU A 592 -5.24 -17.35 19.98
CA LEU A 592 -3.91 -16.79 19.68
C LEU A 592 -2.78 -17.79 19.97
N ILE A 593 -2.86 -18.55 21.06
CA ILE A 593 -1.89 -19.63 21.35
C ILE A 593 -1.97 -20.71 20.26
N ARG A 594 -3.16 -21.05 19.78
CA ARG A 594 -3.37 -22.02 18.70
C ARG A 594 -2.61 -21.68 17.43
N ILE A 595 -2.46 -20.39 17.11
CA ILE A 595 -1.75 -19.91 15.90
C ILE A 595 -0.32 -19.40 16.22
N ALA A 596 0.18 -19.63 17.45
CA ALA A 596 1.56 -19.36 17.80
C ALA A 596 2.48 -20.52 17.38
N ASP A 597 3.75 -20.23 17.16
CA ASP A 597 4.78 -21.25 16.92
C ASP A 597 4.92 -22.19 18.14
N SER A 598 5.00 -23.49 17.88
CA SER A 598 4.98 -24.54 18.92
C SER A 598 6.05 -24.34 20.00
N ARG A 599 7.19 -23.74 19.66
CA ARG A 599 8.27 -23.44 20.62
C ARG A 599 7.83 -22.51 21.76
N PHE A 600 6.77 -21.71 21.55
CA PHE A 600 6.33 -20.68 22.50
C PHE A 600 4.95 -20.94 23.12
N GLN A 601 4.16 -21.85 22.56
CA GLN A 601 2.78 -22.14 23.03
C GLN A 601 2.71 -22.50 24.51
N ALA A 602 3.57 -23.42 24.98
CA ALA A 602 3.59 -23.86 26.37
C ALA A 602 3.96 -22.71 27.33
N GLY A 603 4.90 -21.84 26.93
CA GLY A 603 5.30 -20.67 27.69
C GLY A 603 4.20 -19.63 27.80
N LEU A 604 3.47 -19.37 26.72
CA LEU A 604 2.31 -18.47 26.70
C LEU A 604 1.16 -19.02 27.56
N LEU A 605 0.83 -20.32 27.42
CA LEU A 605 -0.22 -20.95 28.22
C LEU A 605 0.11 -20.92 29.72
N LYS A 606 1.37 -21.18 30.10
CA LYS A 606 1.81 -21.11 31.50
C LYS A 606 1.61 -19.70 32.07
N GLN A 607 1.95 -18.66 31.31
CA GLN A 607 1.76 -17.27 31.73
C GLN A 607 0.26 -16.94 31.87
N ALA A 608 -0.57 -17.36 30.90
CA ALA A 608 -2.01 -17.14 30.92
C ALA A 608 -2.71 -17.80 32.12
N LYS A 609 -2.35 -19.05 32.44
CA LYS A 609 -2.85 -19.76 33.63
C LYS A 609 -2.42 -19.08 34.92
N LYS A 610 -1.14 -18.68 35.01
CA LYS A 610 -0.62 -17.95 36.18
C LYS A 610 -1.39 -16.64 36.43
N ALA A 611 -1.83 -15.97 35.36
CA ALA A 611 -2.63 -14.75 35.43
C ALA A 611 -4.14 -14.98 35.66
N GLY A 612 -4.59 -16.24 35.81
CA GLY A 612 -6.01 -16.57 35.98
C GLY A 612 -6.86 -16.33 34.73
N LYS A 613 -6.22 -16.22 33.55
CA LYS A 613 -6.89 -15.93 32.27
C LYS A 613 -7.26 -17.17 31.45
N VAL A 614 -6.72 -18.33 31.83
CA VAL A 614 -7.06 -19.63 31.26
C VAL A 614 -7.20 -20.62 32.41
N ARG A 615 -8.20 -21.49 32.35
CA ARG A 615 -8.47 -22.55 33.33
C ARG A 615 -7.24 -23.45 33.54
N ALA A 616 -7.01 -23.85 34.80
CA ALA A 616 -5.80 -24.57 35.19
C ALA A 616 -5.70 -25.97 34.57
N ASP A 617 -6.83 -26.61 34.30
CA ASP A 617 -6.96 -27.95 33.74
C ASP A 617 -6.81 -28.00 32.21
N PHE A 618 -6.96 -26.88 31.49
CA PHE A 618 -6.77 -26.84 30.03
C PHE A 618 -5.41 -27.44 29.63
N ARG A 619 -5.38 -28.22 28.55
CA ARG A 619 -4.14 -28.78 27.97
C ARG A 619 -4.13 -28.44 26.50
N LEU A 620 -2.93 -28.14 25.96
CA LEU A 620 -2.78 -27.89 24.53
C LEU A 620 -3.24 -29.14 23.76
N PRO A 621 -4.22 -29.02 22.86
CA PRO A 621 -4.61 -30.12 22.00
C PRO A 621 -3.44 -30.57 21.12
N PRO A 622 -3.26 -31.89 20.86
CA PRO A 622 -2.16 -32.40 20.02
C PRO A 622 -2.08 -31.74 18.65
N GLU A 623 -3.23 -31.47 18.03
CA GLU A 623 -3.35 -30.87 16.71
C GLU A 623 -2.92 -29.39 16.65
N TRP A 624 -2.70 -28.72 17.79
CA TRP A 624 -2.16 -27.36 17.85
C TRP A 624 -0.64 -27.34 17.95
N GLN A 625 -0.02 -28.46 18.34
CA GLN A 625 1.41 -28.53 18.67
C GLN A 625 2.30 -28.77 17.44
N GLY A 626 1.71 -28.87 16.24
CA GLY A 626 2.39 -29.06 14.96
C GLY A 626 2.85 -27.77 14.24
N ASN A 627 2.76 -26.61 14.88
CA ASN A 627 3.10 -25.31 14.31
C ASN A 627 4.61 -25.09 14.22
N THR A 628 5.22 -25.56 13.12
CA THR A 628 6.66 -25.49 12.88
C THR A 628 7.00 -24.97 11.48
N PRO A 629 8.19 -24.41 11.25
CA PRO A 629 8.60 -23.99 9.90
C PRO A 629 8.63 -25.11 8.86
N SER A 630 8.75 -26.38 9.28
CA SER A 630 8.65 -27.53 8.38
C SER A 630 7.22 -27.81 7.97
N SER A 631 6.24 -27.71 8.88
CA SER A 631 4.83 -27.94 8.52
C SER A 631 4.29 -26.91 7.53
N VAL A 632 4.78 -25.66 7.59
CA VAL A 632 4.52 -24.63 6.58
C VAL A 632 4.97 -25.09 5.18
N ARG A 633 6.19 -25.60 5.05
CA ARG A 633 6.71 -26.09 3.75
C ARG A 633 5.97 -27.33 3.26
N THR A 634 5.65 -28.25 4.18
CA THR A 634 4.86 -29.44 3.87
C THR A 634 3.48 -29.03 3.34
N ALA A 635 2.79 -28.10 3.99
CA ALA A 635 1.47 -27.64 3.53
C ALA A 635 1.50 -27.07 2.10
N LEU A 636 2.49 -26.23 1.77
CA LEU A 636 2.62 -25.68 0.41
C LEU A 636 2.85 -26.76 -0.66
N SER A 637 3.52 -27.85 -0.32
CA SER A 637 3.78 -28.94 -1.29
C SER A 637 2.53 -29.70 -1.72
N PHE A 638 1.41 -29.57 -1.00
CA PHE A 638 0.14 -30.20 -1.38
C PHE A 638 -0.54 -29.58 -2.59
N ALA A 639 -0.09 -28.41 -3.06
CA ALA A 639 -0.53 -27.85 -4.34
C ALA A 639 -0.12 -28.72 -5.56
N GLY A 640 0.71 -29.74 -5.37
CA GLY A 640 1.11 -30.67 -6.42
C GLY A 640 2.40 -30.26 -7.13
N GLU A 641 2.64 -30.86 -8.31
CA GLU A 641 3.82 -30.57 -9.12
C GLU A 641 3.72 -29.17 -9.74
N GLY A 642 4.65 -28.28 -9.39
CA GLY A 642 4.71 -26.90 -9.89
C GLY A 642 5.37 -25.94 -8.90
N ASP A 643 5.85 -24.80 -9.39
CA ASP A 643 6.34 -23.70 -8.53
C ASP A 643 5.19 -22.76 -8.18
N TRP A 644 4.21 -23.27 -7.41
CA TRP A 644 2.97 -22.55 -7.06
C TRP A 644 3.17 -21.44 -6.03
N PHE A 645 4.28 -21.46 -5.29
CA PHE A 645 4.58 -20.50 -4.22
C PHE A 645 6.00 -19.92 -4.39
N PRO A 646 6.28 -19.27 -5.53
CA PRO A 646 7.60 -18.78 -5.84
C PRO A 646 7.95 -17.57 -4.94
N PRO A 647 9.24 -17.30 -4.68
CA PRO A 647 9.64 -16.11 -3.92
C PRO A 647 9.34 -14.79 -4.64
N PHE A 648 9.19 -14.79 -5.97
CA PHE A 648 9.00 -13.58 -6.78
C PHE A 648 7.92 -13.82 -7.87
N PRO A 649 6.64 -13.97 -7.50
CA PRO A 649 5.58 -14.29 -8.47
C PRO A 649 5.33 -13.19 -9.50
N PHE A 650 5.75 -11.95 -9.22
CA PHE A 650 5.48 -10.78 -10.06
C PHE A 650 6.76 -10.15 -10.65
N GLY A 651 7.87 -10.89 -10.64
CA GLY A 651 9.17 -10.44 -11.12
C GLY A 651 10.11 -9.93 -10.02
N ARG A 652 11.29 -9.44 -10.43
CA ARG A 652 12.34 -8.95 -9.52
C ARG A 652 13.27 -7.97 -10.22
N ASP A 653 13.74 -6.96 -9.48
CA ASP A 653 14.76 -6.01 -9.96
C ASP A 653 16.20 -6.51 -9.77
N PHE A 654 16.40 -7.53 -8.92
CA PHE A 654 17.70 -8.13 -8.66
C PHE A 654 18.00 -9.27 -9.63
N THR A 655 19.23 -9.34 -10.13
CA THR A 655 19.70 -10.48 -10.94
C THR A 655 19.90 -11.74 -10.09
N ASP A 656 20.04 -12.90 -10.71
CA ASP A 656 20.36 -14.16 -10.01
C ASP A 656 21.64 -14.06 -9.18
N GLU A 657 22.66 -13.41 -9.74
CA GLU A 657 23.91 -13.14 -9.05
C GLU A 657 23.71 -12.25 -7.83
N GLU A 658 22.90 -11.18 -7.96
CA GLU A 658 22.59 -10.27 -6.87
C GLU A 658 21.77 -10.94 -5.76
N LEU A 659 20.81 -11.80 -6.10
CA LEU A 659 20.07 -12.57 -5.09
C LEU A 659 20.98 -13.56 -4.35
N ARG A 660 21.86 -14.26 -5.07
CA ARG A 660 22.81 -15.20 -4.45
C ARG A 660 23.78 -14.48 -3.53
N LEU A 661 24.33 -13.34 -3.97
CA LEU A 661 25.18 -12.46 -3.15
C LEU A 661 24.42 -11.92 -1.95
N GLY A 662 23.20 -11.40 -2.13
CA GLY A 662 22.37 -10.87 -1.06
C GLY A 662 22.08 -11.93 0.01
N LYS A 663 21.78 -13.17 -0.38
CA LYS A 663 21.58 -14.31 0.53
C LYS A 663 22.87 -14.63 1.31
N ALA A 664 24.02 -14.65 0.63
CA ALA A 664 25.32 -14.88 1.27
C ALA A 664 25.66 -13.78 2.29
N LEU A 665 25.50 -12.51 1.91
CA LEU A 665 25.74 -11.36 2.78
C LEU A 665 24.80 -11.33 3.98
N LYS A 666 23.53 -11.71 3.81
CA LYS A 666 22.57 -11.85 4.91
C LYS A 666 23.00 -12.96 5.89
N GLY A 667 23.48 -14.09 5.37
CA GLY A 667 24.06 -15.18 6.18
C GLY A 667 25.28 -14.71 6.98
N LEU A 668 26.19 -13.98 6.34
CA LEU A 668 27.36 -13.39 7.00
C LEU A 668 26.96 -12.40 8.10
N LYS A 669 25.99 -11.53 7.84
CA LYS A 669 25.47 -10.57 8.82
C LYS A 669 24.88 -11.28 10.04
N ALA A 670 24.15 -12.38 9.82
CA ALA A 670 23.65 -13.21 10.92
C ALA A 670 24.78 -13.90 11.70
N GLY A 671 25.75 -14.51 11.00
CA GLY A 671 26.90 -15.17 11.63
C GLY A 671 27.82 -14.21 12.40
N THR A 672 27.83 -12.92 12.04
CA THR A 672 28.65 -11.88 12.68
C THR A 672 27.87 -11.02 13.68
N ALA A 673 26.62 -11.37 14.00
CA ALA A 673 25.76 -10.61 14.90
C ALA A 673 26.24 -10.59 16.36
N THR A 674 27.06 -11.56 16.78
CA THR A 674 27.63 -11.64 18.13
C THR A 674 29.16 -11.55 18.11
N PRO A 675 29.83 -11.09 19.18
CA PRO A 675 31.30 -11.03 19.23
C PRO A 675 31.97 -12.38 18.96
N ARG A 676 31.42 -13.46 19.51
CA ARG A 676 31.90 -14.83 19.29
C ARG A 676 31.66 -15.30 17.85
N GLY A 677 30.45 -15.09 17.32
CA GLY A 677 30.12 -15.45 15.94
C GLY A 677 30.99 -14.71 14.92
N LYS A 678 31.31 -13.44 15.18
CA LYS A 678 32.22 -12.64 14.35
C LYS A 678 33.63 -13.23 14.30
N LEU A 679 34.20 -13.61 15.44
CA LEU A 679 35.53 -14.23 15.50
C LEU A 679 35.57 -15.55 14.73
N VAL A 680 34.58 -16.43 14.96
CA VAL A 680 34.47 -17.73 14.29
C VAL A 680 34.36 -17.55 12.77
N THR A 681 33.45 -16.67 12.33
CA THR A 681 33.23 -16.36 10.91
C THR A 681 34.51 -15.86 10.24
N LEU A 682 35.26 -14.96 10.89
CA LEU A 682 36.52 -14.44 10.36
C LEU A 682 37.59 -15.54 10.22
N LEU A 683 37.76 -16.38 11.25
CA LEU A 683 38.72 -17.49 11.22
C LEU A 683 38.39 -18.52 10.13
N GLN A 684 37.11 -18.84 9.95
CA GLN A 684 36.65 -19.75 8.90
C GLN A 684 36.84 -19.13 7.52
N ALA A 685 36.49 -17.85 7.34
CA ALA A 685 36.70 -17.14 6.09
C ALA A 685 38.18 -17.08 5.70
N LEU A 686 39.11 -16.94 6.66
CA LEU A 686 40.55 -16.97 6.34
C LEU A 686 41.02 -18.31 5.75
N LYS A 687 40.33 -19.42 6.03
CA LYS A 687 40.65 -20.75 5.52
C LYS A 687 40.03 -21.07 4.16
N VAL A 688 39.03 -20.31 3.72
CA VAL A 688 38.37 -20.60 2.44
C VAL A 688 39.27 -20.30 1.25
N LYS A 689 39.13 -21.12 0.22
CA LYS A 689 39.72 -20.96 -1.11
C LYS A 689 38.62 -21.18 -2.16
N ASP A 690 38.76 -20.49 -3.28
CA ASP A 690 37.95 -20.72 -4.48
C ASP A 690 38.83 -21.45 -5.51
N GLU A 691 39.04 -22.75 -5.27
CA GLU A 691 40.03 -23.55 -6.02
C GLU A 691 39.62 -23.83 -7.47
N SER A 692 38.33 -23.68 -7.82
CA SER A 692 37.80 -23.92 -9.17
C SER A 692 37.33 -22.67 -9.91
N GLY A 693 37.51 -21.46 -9.34
CA GLY A 693 36.99 -20.22 -9.92
C GLY A 693 35.46 -20.18 -9.98
N ARG A 694 34.78 -21.01 -9.17
CA ARG A 694 33.32 -21.22 -9.19
C ARG A 694 32.55 -19.93 -8.91
N TYR A 695 33.14 -18.99 -8.18
CA TYR A 695 32.51 -17.73 -7.82
C TYR A 695 33.07 -16.53 -8.59
N ALA A 696 33.85 -16.74 -9.65
CA ALA A 696 34.53 -15.67 -10.38
C ALA A 696 33.61 -14.51 -10.76
N ALA A 697 32.46 -14.80 -11.40
CA ALA A 697 31.47 -13.78 -11.79
C ALA A 697 30.90 -13.00 -10.57
N LEU A 698 30.62 -13.69 -9.46
CA LEU A 698 30.10 -13.06 -8.24
C LEU A 698 31.15 -12.20 -7.52
N ILE A 699 32.42 -12.62 -7.58
CA ILE A 699 33.56 -11.88 -7.05
C ILE A 699 33.86 -10.64 -7.92
N GLU A 700 33.75 -10.78 -9.23
CA GLU A 700 33.81 -9.67 -10.18
C GLU A 700 32.69 -8.66 -9.95
N ARG A 701 31.45 -9.14 -9.78
CA ARG A 701 30.28 -8.29 -9.47
C ARG A 701 30.46 -7.48 -8.19
N MET A 702 31.21 -7.98 -7.22
CA MET A 702 31.58 -7.29 -5.97
C MET A 702 32.83 -6.40 -6.09
N GLY A 703 33.47 -6.36 -7.26
CA GLY A 703 34.72 -5.64 -7.52
C GLY A 703 35.91 -6.19 -6.72
N LEU A 704 35.98 -7.51 -6.55
CA LEU A 704 36.94 -8.21 -5.68
C LEU A 704 37.87 -9.17 -6.43
N THR A 705 37.93 -9.11 -7.77
CA THR A 705 38.80 -9.95 -8.61
C THR A 705 40.27 -9.77 -8.25
N ASN A 706 40.74 -8.52 -8.18
CA ASN A 706 42.11 -8.14 -7.83
C ASN A 706 42.13 -7.22 -6.59
N PRO A 707 42.09 -7.76 -5.37
CA PRO A 707 41.99 -6.95 -4.15
C PRO A 707 43.32 -6.22 -3.86
N GLY A 708 43.29 -4.90 -4.00
CA GLY A 708 44.46 -4.03 -3.86
C GLY A 708 44.96 -3.83 -2.42
N ASP A 709 44.11 -4.01 -1.41
CA ASP A 709 44.46 -3.83 0.01
C ASP A 709 44.06 -5.02 0.90
N MET A 710 44.50 -5.02 2.16
CA MET A 710 44.20 -6.09 3.11
C MET A 710 42.69 -6.23 3.38
N LYS A 711 41.96 -5.11 3.37
CA LYS A 711 40.53 -5.06 3.62
C LYS A 711 39.75 -5.75 2.49
N ALA A 712 40.06 -5.45 1.23
CA ALA A 712 39.47 -6.09 0.07
C ALA A 712 39.82 -7.58 -0.01
N ARG A 713 41.02 -7.99 0.43
CA ARG A 713 41.39 -9.41 0.53
C ARG A 713 40.51 -10.14 1.55
N LEU A 714 40.25 -9.52 2.70
CA LEU A 714 39.35 -10.08 3.72
C LEU A 714 37.89 -10.12 3.22
N ASP A 715 37.42 -9.04 2.61
CA ASP A 715 36.08 -8.95 1.99
C ASP A 715 35.87 -10.08 0.97
N ARG A 716 36.86 -10.32 0.09
CA ARG A 716 36.83 -11.44 -0.88
C ARG A 716 36.65 -12.78 -0.18
N LYS A 717 37.44 -13.05 0.87
CA LYS A 717 37.34 -14.29 1.63
C LYS A 717 36.00 -14.43 2.36
N LEU A 718 35.47 -13.35 2.91
CA LEU A 718 34.14 -13.34 3.54
C LEU A 718 33.04 -13.66 2.53
N VAL A 719 33.08 -13.06 1.33
CA VAL A 719 32.10 -13.35 0.27
C VAL A 719 32.18 -14.81 -0.17
N ILE A 720 33.38 -15.35 -0.43
CA ILE A 720 33.57 -16.77 -0.79
C ILE A 720 33.02 -17.68 0.33
N TYR A 721 33.33 -17.39 1.59
CA TYR A 721 32.82 -18.16 2.71
C TYR A 721 31.29 -18.11 2.76
N GLY A 722 30.68 -16.93 2.63
CA GLY A 722 29.23 -16.77 2.59
C GLY A 722 28.57 -17.53 1.44
N LEU A 723 29.19 -17.56 0.26
CA LEU A 723 28.71 -18.30 -0.90
C LEU A 723 28.81 -19.81 -0.71
N GLN A 724 29.92 -20.31 -0.13
CA GLN A 724 30.09 -21.73 0.19
C GLN A 724 29.06 -22.24 1.20
N GLN A 725 28.58 -21.38 2.12
CA GLN A 725 27.48 -21.75 3.04
C GLN A 725 26.13 -21.94 2.33
N LEU A 726 25.99 -21.48 1.08
CA LEU A 726 24.78 -21.67 0.29
C LEU A 726 24.84 -22.92 -0.59
N ASP A 727 26.02 -23.46 -0.84
CA ASP A 727 26.18 -24.63 -1.68
C ASP A 727 25.60 -25.86 -0.95
N PRO A 728 24.98 -26.80 -1.68
CA PRO A 728 24.46 -28.03 -1.09
C PRO A 728 25.60 -28.76 -0.36
N LYS A 729 25.32 -29.23 0.86
CA LYS A 729 26.27 -30.06 1.59
C LYS A 729 26.45 -31.37 0.81
N PRO A 730 27.68 -31.87 0.61
CA PRO A 730 27.88 -33.15 -0.05
C PRO A 730 27.10 -34.23 0.71
N THR A 731 26.32 -35.02 -0.02
CA THR A 731 25.67 -36.22 0.49
C THR A 731 26.74 -37.21 0.96
N GLU A 732 26.42 -38.02 1.97
CA GLU A 732 27.40 -38.94 2.59
C GLU A 732 28.02 -39.94 1.61
N ASP A 733 27.44 -40.11 0.41
CA ASP A 733 27.95 -40.98 -0.66
C ASP A 733 29.14 -40.41 -1.47
N GLU A 734 29.43 -39.10 -1.42
CA GLU A 734 30.61 -38.52 -2.11
C GLU A 734 31.90 -38.61 -1.30
N LYS A 735 31.84 -39.02 -0.03
CA LYS A 735 33.04 -39.18 0.82
C LYS A 735 33.78 -40.50 0.60
N SER A 736 33.23 -41.44 -0.16
CA SER A 736 33.87 -42.74 -0.41
C SER A 736 34.65 -42.84 -1.72
N SER A 737 34.63 -41.81 -2.58
CA SER A 737 35.32 -41.88 -3.90
C SER A 737 36.71 -41.24 -3.93
N ASP A 738 37.17 -40.59 -2.86
CA ASP A 738 38.53 -40.00 -2.76
C ASP A 738 39.49 -40.83 -1.88
N ALA A 739 39.14 -42.08 -1.60
CA ALA A 739 40.02 -43.05 -0.94
C ALA A 739 40.09 -44.34 -1.76
N SER A 740 40.66 -44.26 -2.97
CA SER A 740 41.16 -45.40 -3.72
C SER A 740 42.35 -45.01 -4.59
#